data_AF-A0A517MKW1-F1
#
_entry.id   AF-A0A517MKW1-F1
#
_cell.length_a   1.000
_cell.length_b   1.000
_cell.length_c   1.000
_cell.angle_alpha   90.00
_cell.angle_beta   90.00
_cell.angle_gamma   90.00
#
_symmetry.space_group_name_H-M   'P 1'
#
loop_
_entity.id
_entity.type
_entity.pdbx_description
1 polymer ?
#
loop_
_entity_poly.entity_id
_entity_poly.type
_entity_poly.pdbx_seq_one_letter_code
_entity_poly.pdbx_strand_id
1 'polypeptide(L)'
;MKSGISGGWVLAGILLVCPGIQSSHAEAAVKASPTKASSDLPQQSPRQADGDGSVAVSGEQKLWHNVTLNLQGPFAHEKDNVPNPYTDYRMTVRFTHQDGSEFNIPGYFAADGDAANSSAESGVVWRAHFTPNKTGRWDYKVSFLKGDLVAVEKETESTPLQPFDGQAGTLNIVESDKQGRDLRAHGRLEYVGKRYLRFAGSGEYFLKAGADAPETLLAYKDFDNTHAGNAKKAPLKSWAPHRKDWQPGDPTWGDGKGKGLIGAVNYLSGKGCNAFSFLTYNAGGDGDNVWPFVQREDKLHYDCSKLDQWGIVFQHGTERGMYLHFKMQETENDDHKKGKGGGFVPESLDGGDLGIQRKLYCRELIARFGHNLALNWNLGEENTQTTAQQKAMMDAISDLDPYGNNIVIHTYPNEQDKVYRPLLGKQSKLTGASLQNSNLQSTHAQTIKWVSASAEAGKPWVVAFDESGSAAHGQCPDLGYRGFDGHDRTGKMVYDQNRVRKQTLWGTLMAGGAGCEYYFGYQFAENDIVCEDWRSRDQSWDACRIALDFFADHSIPFWEMKNADELVGNPQHEASRFCFAKQGELYLVYLPEGGNHELDLSEASGEFDVQWFNPRTGGDLSTGSQKSLQGGSKVKLGTAPEDPQEDWLVVVRKK
;
A
#
# COMPACT_ATOMS: atom_id res chain seq x y z
N MET A 1 77.47 -53.17 -9.98
CA MET A 1 78.21 -51.90 -10.11
C MET A 1 77.72 -50.99 -9.00
N LYS A 2 78.60 -50.51 -8.10
CA LYS A 2 78.89 -49.07 -7.87
C LYS A 2 77.60 -48.21 -7.80
N SER A 3 77.03 -47.97 -6.60
CA SER A 3 77.41 -46.93 -5.59
C SER A 3 76.81 -45.55 -5.90
N GLY A 4 76.26 -44.77 -4.95
CA GLY A 4 76.13 -44.97 -3.49
C GLY A 4 76.68 -43.76 -2.70
N ILE A 5 75.89 -42.68 -2.59
CA ILE A 5 76.14 -41.43 -1.83
C ILE A 5 74.76 -40.93 -1.33
N SER A 6 74.45 -40.48 -0.09
CA SER A 6 75.15 -40.12 1.17
C SER A 6 75.38 -38.62 1.43
N GLY A 7 74.42 -37.97 2.13
CA GLY A 7 74.48 -36.58 2.62
C GLY A 7 73.67 -35.58 1.78
N GLY A 8 73.10 -34.50 2.32
CA GLY A 8 73.00 -34.09 3.74
C GLY A 8 72.10 -32.84 3.89
N TRP A 9 71.45 -32.66 5.05
CA TRP A 9 70.53 -31.53 5.31
C TRP A 9 71.18 -30.47 6.22
N VAL A 10 71.25 -29.21 5.74
CA VAL A 10 71.38 -27.99 6.57
C VAL A 10 70.53 -26.88 5.94
N LEU A 11 70.00 -25.99 6.79
CA LEU A 11 68.92 -25.04 6.48
C LEU A 11 69.29 -23.93 5.48
N ALA A 12 68.30 -23.55 4.68
CA ALA A 12 68.01 -22.14 4.37
C ALA A 12 66.50 -21.93 4.56
N GLY A 13 66.10 -21.00 5.42
CA GLY A 13 64.69 -20.77 5.76
C GLY A 13 63.98 -19.86 4.75
N ILE A 14 62.82 -20.29 4.26
CA ILE A 14 61.88 -19.45 3.50
C ILE A 14 60.52 -19.54 4.22
N LEU A 15 59.87 -18.40 4.43
CA LEU A 15 58.55 -18.37 5.07
C LEU A 15 57.50 -19.05 4.18
N LEU A 16 56.81 -20.05 4.74
CA LEU A 16 55.51 -20.48 4.24
C LEU A 16 54.48 -19.40 4.59
N VAL A 17 54.17 -18.53 3.62
CA VAL A 17 52.97 -17.70 3.68
C VAL A 17 51.78 -18.58 3.33
N CYS A 18 50.89 -18.83 4.29
CA CYS A 18 49.61 -19.46 4.02
C CYS A 18 48.78 -18.54 3.11
N PRO A 19 48.15 -19.05 2.02
CA PRO A 19 47.17 -18.29 1.25
C PRO A 19 45.92 -18.06 2.11
N GLY A 20 45.86 -16.89 2.76
CA GLY A 20 44.73 -16.49 3.57
C GLY A 20 43.58 -15.98 2.70
N ILE A 21 42.39 -16.54 2.93
CA ILE A 21 41.06 -15.92 2.82
C ILE A 21 40.99 -14.73 1.83
N GLN A 22 40.70 -15.04 0.56
CA GLN A 22 40.16 -14.08 -0.39
C GLN A 22 38.94 -14.68 -1.11
N SER A 23 38.08 -13.80 -1.63
CA SER A 23 36.91 -14.09 -2.48
C SER A 23 35.89 -15.12 -1.95
N SER A 24 35.17 -14.77 -0.87
CA SER A 24 33.74 -15.09 -0.76
C SER A 24 32.88 -14.01 -1.42
N HIS A 25 33.21 -12.73 -1.17
CA HIS A 25 32.46 -11.57 -1.68
C HIS A 25 32.50 -11.40 -3.21
N ALA A 26 33.49 -11.96 -3.91
CA ALA A 26 33.64 -11.77 -5.35
C ALA A 26 32.61 -12.57 -6.19
N GLU A 27 32.15 -13.73 -5.72
CA GLU A 27 31.11 -14.50 -6.42
C GLU A 27 29.70 -13.92 -6.19
N ALA A 28 29.49 -13.22 -5.07
CA ALA A 28 28.24 -12.51 -4.79
C ALA A 28 28.02 -11.29 -5.72
N ALA A 29 29.11 -10.64 -6.15
CA ALA A 29 29.07 -9.44 -6.99
C ALA A 29 28.46 -9.64 -8.40
N VAL A 30 28.18 -10.89 -8.81
CA VAL A 30 27.55 -11.22 -10.10
C VAL A 30 26.01 -11.25 -10.01
N LYS A 31 25.43 -11.11 -8.81
CA LYS A 31 23.96 -11.17 -8.60
C LYS A 31 23.29 -9.87 -8.17
N ALA A 32 23.99 -8.97 -7.49
CA ALA A 32 23.40 -7.71 -7.06
C ALA A 32 23.24 -6.76 -8.25
N SER A 33 22.07 -6.14 -8.39
CA SER A 33 21.87 -5.02 -9.32
C SER A 33 22.85 -3.88 -9.03
N PRO A 34 23.25 -3.09 -10.04
CA PRO A 34 24.17 -1.99 -9.83
C PRO A 34 23.52 -0.91 -8.97
N THR A 35 24.36 -0.19 -8.22
CA THR A 35 24.05 1.08 -7.57
C THR A 35 25.25 2.00 -7.78
N LYS A 36 25.01 3.29 -7.98
CA LYS A 36 26.06 4.29 -8.18
C LYS A 36 25.82 5.47 -7.26
N ALA A 37 26.79 5.75 -6.39
CA ALA A 37 26.76 6.92 -5.54
C ALA A 37 26.63 8.23 -6.36
N SER A 38 25.89 9.17 -5.79
CA SER A 38 25.70 10.55 -6.28
C SER A 38 26.94 11.43 -6.09
N SER A 39 27.90 10.99 -5.27
CA SER A 39 29.20 11.61 -5.07
C SER A 39 30.26 10.52 -4.88
N ASP A 40 31.45 10.69 -5.49
CA ASP A 40 32.60 9.81 -5.29
C ASP A 40 33.38 10.15 -3.99
N LEU A 41 32.96 11.19 -3.25
CA LEU A 41 33.61 11.61 -1.99
C LEU A 41 33.19 10.72 -0.81
N PRO A 42 34.10 10.32 0.09
CA PRO A 42 33.75 9.61 1.32
C PRO A 42 32.77 10.40 2.20
N GLN A 43 32.95 11.73 2.25
CA GLN A 43 32.10 12.66 2.99
C GLN A 43 31.94 13.96 2.20
N GLN A 44 30.74 14.52 2.23
CA GLN A 44 30.47 15.85 1.67
C GLN A 44 30.96 16.96 2.61
N SER A 45 31.11 18.17 2.07
CA SER A 45 31.61 19.36 2.78
C SER A 45 30.93 20.65 2.28
N PRO A 46 30.78 21.69 3.12
CA PRO A 46 31.24 21.78 4.51
C PRO A 46 30.45 20.88 5.47
N ARG A 47 31.11 20.43 6.55
CA ARG A 47 30.47 19.71 7.65
C ARG A 47 30.22 20.64 8.83
N GLN A 48 29.19 20.35 9.61
CA GLN A 48 28.96 20.99 10.91
C GLN A 48 29.52 20.08 12.02
N ALA A 49 29.42 20.52 13.29
CA ALA A 49 29.66 19.63 14.42
C ALA A 49 28.51 18.61 14.55
N ASP A 50 28.79 17.48 15.18
CA ASP A 50 27.74 16.55 15.63
C ASP A 50 26.80 17.22 16.64
N GLY A 51 25.58 16.68 16.78
CA GLY A 51 24.63 17.07 17.80
C GLY A 51 25.09 16.74 19.23
N ASP A 52 24.34 17.21 20.21
CA ASP A 52 24.64 17.03 21.65
C ASP A 52 23.98 15.78 22.28
N GLY A 53 23.21 15.02 21.49
CA GLY A 53 22.39 13.91 21.98
C GLY A 53 21.05 14.33 22.59
N SER A 54 20.69 15.63 22.56
CA SER A 54 19.37 16.07 23.04
C SER A 54 18.23 15.52 22.18
N VAL A 55 17.07 15.31 22.81
CA VAL A 55 15.87 14.78 22.16
C VAL A 55 14.74 15.79 22.26
N ALA A 56 14.24 16.21 21.10
CA ALA A 56 13.00 16.97 20.98
C ALA A 56 11.85 16.03 20.61
N VAL A 57 10.67 16.25 21.20
CA VAL A 57 9.44 15.52 20.87
C VAL A 57 8.39 16.52 20.37
N SER A 58 7.73 16.20 19.27
CA SER A 58 6.67 17.00 18.66
C SER A 58 5.49 16.14 18.20
N GLY A 59 4.41 16.79 17.74
CA GLY A 59 3.11 16.16 17.52
C GLY A 59 2.21 16.24 18.76
N GLU A 60 0.93 15.94 18.59
CA GLU A 60 -0.01 15.88 19.71
C GLU A 60 0.21 14.57 20.49
N GLN A 61 0.44 14.62 21.81
CA GLN A 61 0.58 13.42 22.65
C GLN A 61 -0.79 12.79 22.93
N LYS A 62 -1.40 12.24 21.88
CA LYS A 62 -2.75 11.68 21.87
C LYS A 62 -2.78 10.28 21.27
N LEU A 63 -3.73 9.48 21.73
CA LEU A 63 -4.02 8.15 21.21
C LEU A 63 -4.19 8.20 19.69
N TRP A 64 -3.49 7.34 18.96
CA TRP A 64 -3.47 7.28 17.48
C TRP A 64 -2.85 8.45 16.72
N HIS A 65 -2.26 9.46 17.38
CA HIS A 65 -1.60 10.58 16.67
C HIS A 65 -0.12 10.28 16.43
N ASN A 66 0.49 10.85 15.39
CA ASN A 66 1.93 10.73 15.17
C ASN A 66 2.70 11.59 16.20
N VAL A 67 3.42 10.93 17.11
CA VAL A 67 4.39 11.56 18.00
C VAL A 67 5.78 11.39 17.38
N THR A 68 6.37 12.51 16.96
CA THR A 68 7.67 12.54 16.31
C THR A 68 8.77 12.76 17.35
N LEU A 69 9.79 11.92 17.35
CA LEU A 69 11.01 12.06 18.15
C LEU A 69 12.17 12.45 17.24
N ASN A 70 12.77 13.61 17.49
CA ASN A 70 13.95 14.14 16.80
C ASN A 70 15.15 14.15 17.77
N LEU A 71 16.15 13.32 17.50
CA LEU A 71 17.42 13.25 18.21
C LEU A 71 18.48 14.12 17.50
N GLN A 72 19.23 14.92 18.26
CA GLN A 72 20.44 15.61 17.79
C GLN A 72 21.61 14.60 17.75
N GLY A 73 21.66 13.81 16.69
CA GLY A 73 22.63 12.74 16.44
C GLY A 73 23.93 13.21 15.75
N PRO A 74 24.72 12.29 15.18
CA PRO A 74 25.91 12.64 14.42
C PRO A 74 25.56 13.46 13.16
N PHE A 75 26.43 14.39 12.76
CA PHE A 75 26.26 15.16 11.54
C PHE A 75 26.50 14.28 10.31
N ALA A 76 25.50 14.22 9.43
CA ALA A 76 25.57 13.53 8.16
C ALA A 76 25.04 14.39 7.01
N HIS A 77 25.36 13.96 5.81
CA HIS A 77 24.79 14.42 4.55
C HIS A 77 24.23 13.20 3.84
N GLU A 78 23.09 13.33 3.17
CA GLU A 78 22.41 12.23 2.46
C GLU A 78 23.23 11.59 1.31
N LYS A 79 24.45 12.09 1.05
CA LYS A 79 25.38 11.63 0.01
C LYS A 79 26.76 11.26 0.59
N ASP A 80 26.88 11.15 1.92
CA ASP A 80 28.09 10.63 2.56
C ASP A 80 28.21 9.13 2.31
N ASN A 81 29.36 8.67 1.80
CA ASN A 81 29.61 7.24 1.57
C ASN A 81 30.23 6.53 2.79
N VAL A 82 30.99 7.25 3.63
CA VAL A 82 31.75 6.66 4.74
C VAL A 82 31.78 7.61 5.95
N PRO A 83 31.05 7.33 7.05
CA PRO A 83 29.95 6.37 7.13
C PRO A 83 28.74 6.84 6.33
N ASN A 84 28.05 5.93 5.65
CA ASN A 84 26.77 6.23 4.99
C ASN A 84 25.63 6.31 6.04
N PRO A 85 24.78 7.36 6.01
CA PRO A 85 23.76 7.57 7.03
C PRO A 85 22.61 6.55 7.03
N TYR A 86 22.43 5.83 5.93
CA TYR A 86 21.36 4.86 5.72
C TYR A 86 21.81 3.41 5.96
N THR A 87 23.10 3.09 5.77
CA THR A 87 23.64 1.74 6.04
C THR A 87 24.41 1.63 7.34
N ASP A 88 25.19 2.64 7.74
CA ASP A 88 26.26 2.47 8.74
C ASP A 88 25.89 3.00 10.14
N TYR A 89 24.68 3.52 10.26
CA TYR A 89 24.06 3.93 11.53
C TYR A 89 22.69 3.27 11.70
N ARG A 90 22.42 2.71 12.89
CA ARG A 90 21.12 2.14 13.25
C ARG A 90 20.57 2.84 14.49
N MET A 91 19.68 3.80 14.26
CA MET A 91 18.77 4.32 15.29
C MET A 91 17.55 3.40 15.41
N THR A 92 17.21 3.01 16.64
CA THR A 92 15.94 2.35 16.98
C THR A 92 15.45 2.93 18.31
N VAL A 93 14.21 3.38 18.39
CA VAL A 93 13.60 3.85 19.64
C VAL A 93 12.65 2.80 20.17
N ARG A 94 12.91 2.29 21.37
CA ARG A 94 11.92 1.50 22.12
C ARG A 94 10.98 2.44 22.84
N PHE A 95 9.67 2.19 22.71
CA PHE A 95 8.63 2.79 23.53
C PHE A 95 7.98 1.69 24.38
N THR A 96 7.93 1.89 25.69
CA THR A 96 7.40 0.94 26.68
C THR A 96 6.28 1.60 27.46
N HIS A 97 5.06 1.06 27.36
CA HIS A 97 3.91 1.52 28.11
C HIS A 97 3.98 1.07 29.57
N GLN A 98 3.31 1.80 30.47
CA GLN A 98 3.20 1.47 31.90
C GLN A 98 2.58 0.07 32.22
N ASP A 99 1.96 -0.62 31.25
CA ASP A 99 1.50 -2.02 31.39
C ASP A 99 2.48 -3.08 30.86
N GLY A 100 3.65 -2.66 30.36
CA GLY A 100 4.68 -3.55 29.79
C GLY A 100 4.54 -3.82 28.29
N SER A 101 3.59 -3.18 27.59
CA SER A 101 3.53 -3.24 26.11
C SER A 101 4.69 -2.49 25.48
N GLU A 102 5.39 -3.08 24.51
CA GLU A 102 6.55 -2.45 23.85
C GLU A 102 6.42 -2.36 22.33
N PHE A 103 6.89 -1.24 21.76
CA PHE A 103 7.14 -1.05 20.34
C PHE A 103 8.62 -0.71 20.12
N ASN A 104 9.26 -1.24 19.08
CA ASN A 104 10.63 -0.89 18.70
C ASN A 104 10.58 -0.22 17.31
N ILE A 105 10.57 1.12 17.30
CA ILE A 105 10.41 1.93 16.09
C ILE A 105 11.78 2.14 15.43
N PRO A 106 12.00 1.76 14.15
CA PRO A 106 13.22 2.11 13.43
C PRO A 106 13.28 3.63 13.19
N GLY A 107 14.41 4.24 13.51
CA GLY A 107 14.67 5.66 13.22
C GLY A 107 15.48 5.85 11.93
N TYR A 108 15.44 7.05 11.34
CA TYR A 108 16.03 7.39 10.05
C TYR A 108 16.77 8.74 10.07
N PHE A 109 17.64 9.01 9.09
CA PHE A 109 18.32 10.30 8.94
C PHE A 109 17.43 11.35 8.25
N ALA A 110 17.27 12.51 8.90
CA ALA A 110 16.30 13.55 8.55
C ALA A 110 16.92 14.96 8.41
N ALA A 111 18.20 15.04 8.01
CA ALA A 111 18.93 16.28 7.75
C ALA A 111 18.85 17.31 8.90
N ASP A 112 18.26 18.49 8.67
CA ASP A 112 18.08 19.57 9.65
C ASP A 112 16.81 19.42 10.50
N GLY A 113 15.96 18.44 10.18
CA GLY A 113 14.66 18.23 10.83
C GLY A 113 13.49 19.03 10.24
N ASP A 114 13.72 19.86 9.20
CA ASP A 114 12.67 20.59 8.48
C ASP A 114 12.87 20.50 6.95
N ALA A 115 13.51 19.42 6.49
CA ALA A 115 13.96 19.20 5.12
C ALA A 115 12.87 19.38 4.04
N ALA A 116 11.60 19.16 4.39
CA ALA A 116 10.48 19.44 3.49
C ALA A 116 10.33 20.94 3.14
N ASN A 117 10.68 21.84 4.06
CA ASN A 117 10.60 23.29 3.89
C ASN A 117 11.93 23.92 3.51
N SER A 118 13.05 23.42 4.06
CA SER A 118 14.40 23.94 3.82
C SER A 118 15.11 23.35 2.60
N SER A 119 14.60 22.24 2.06
CA SER A 119 15.29 21.40 1.05
C SER A 119 16.69 20.93 1.49
N ALA A 120 16.90 20.73 2.81
CA ALA A 120 18.21 20.39 3.36
C ALA A 120 18.64 18.94 3.08
N GLU A 121 19.82 18.80 2.47
CA GLU A 121 20.48 17.52 2.19
C GLU A 121 21.38 17.02 3.35
N SER A 122 21.54 17.81 4.43
CA SER A 122 22.47 17.51 5.53
C SER A 122 22.05 18.14 6.86
N GLY A 123 22.58 17.62 7.96
CA GLY A 123 22.34 18.11 9.32
C GLY A 123 22.60 17.05 10.39
N VAL A 124 22.05 17.26 11.58
CA VAL A 124 22.24 16.43 12.79
C VAL A 124 20.97 15.71 13.25
N VAL A 125 19.84 15.82 12.54
CA VAL A 125 18.56 15.30 13.02
C VAL A 125 18.34 13.86 12.59
N TRP A 126 18.06 13.00 13.57
CA TRP A 126 17.68 11.61 13.40
C TRP A 126 16.29 11.39 14.00
N ARG A 127 15.38 10.81 13.23
CA ARG A 127 13.93 10.84 13.50
C ARG A 127 13.33 9.46 13.69
N ALA A 128 12.35 9.34 14.58
CA ALA A 128 11.44 8.19 14.66
C ALA A 128 9.98 8.66 14.84
N HIS A 129 9.03 7.95 14.23
CA HIS A 129 7.59 8.24 14.30
C HIS A 129 6.84 7.18 15.10
N PHE A 130 6.25 7.58 16.23
CA PHE A 130 5.51 6.69 17.12
C PHE A 130 4.02 7.05 17.17
N THR A 131 3.17 6.08 16.81
CA THR A 131 1.72 6.21 16.88
C THR A 131 1.19 5.35 18.04
N PRO A 132 0.92 5.93 19.23
CA PRO A 132 0.59 5.17 20.43
C PRO A 132 -0.81 4.56 20.36
N ASN A 133 -0.93 3.31 20.80
CA ASN A 133 -2.19 2.55 20.83
C ASN A 133 -2.86 2.47 22.22
N LYS A 134 -2.32 3.16 23.23
CA LYS A 134 -2.85 3.23 24.60
C LYS A 134 -2.62 4.60 25.21
N THR A 135 -3.59 5.07 25.99
CA THR A 135 -3.47 6.27 26.84
C THR A 135 -2.78 5.95 28.17
N GLY A 136 -2.16 6.96 28.77
CA GLY A 136 -1.30 6.84 29.94
C GLY A 136 0.17 7.09 29.65
N ARG A 137 1.04 6.66 30.58
CA ARG A 137 2.48 6.90 30.50
C ARG A 137 3.16 5.91 29.56
N TRP A 138 3.98 6.44 28.66
CA TRP A 138 4.95 5.69 27.86
C TRP A 138 6.35 6.21 28.15
N ASP A 139 7.28 5.34 28.49
CA ASP A 139 8.71 5.68 28.51
C ASP A 139 9.35 5.33 27.17
N TYR A 140 10.35 6.10 26.74
CA TYR A 140 11.13 5.80 25.54
C TYR A 140 12.62 5.66 25.86
N LYS A 141 13.31 4.83 25.07
CA LYS A 141 14.78 4.74 25.07
C LYS A 141 15.32 4.55 23.65
N VAL A 142 16.29 5.39 23.29
CA VAL A 142 17.06 5.33 22.05
C VAL A 142 18.16 4.26 22.17
N SER A 143 18.26 3.42 21.15
CA SER A 143 19.45 2.66 20.79
C SER A 143 20.05 3.31 19.54
N PHE A 144 21.35 3.63 19.56
CA PHE A 144 22.04 4.24 18.42
C PHE A 144 23.39 3.56 18.18
N LEU A 145 23.45 2.74 17.13
CA LEU A 145 24.65 1.96 16.81
C LEU A 145 25.36 2.49 15.57
N LYS A 146 26.70 2.39 15.56
CA LYS A 146 27.55 2.59 14.38
C LYS A 146 28.29 1.30 14.03
N GLY A 147 28.29 0.90 12.76
CA GLY A 147 28.98 -0.29 12.25
C GLY A 147 28.69 -0.51 10.78
N ASP A 148 29.57 -1.20 10.06
CA ASP A 148 29.39 -1.48 8.62
C ASP A 148 28.08 -2.25 8.38
N LEU A 149 27.21 -1.70 7.51
CA LEU A 149 25.87 -2.20 7.20
C LEU A 149 24.91 -2.41 8.41
N VAL A 150 25.20 -1.80 9.57
CA VAL A 150 24.42 -2.02 10.81
C VAL A 150 22.94 -1.66 10.70
N ALA A 151 22.52 -0.79 9.77
CA ALA A 151 21.11 -0.49 9.55
C ALA A 151 20.30 -1.70 9.04
N VAL A 152 20.95 -2.59 8.28
CA VAL A 152 20.30 -3.67 7.51
C VAL A 152 20.74 -5.09 7.91
N GLU A 153 21.93 -5.26 8.49
CA GLU A 153 22.38 -6.56 9.01
C GLU A 153 22.24 -6.66 10.54
N LYS A 154 21.71 -7.80 11.01
CA LYS A 154 21.50 -8.06 12.44
C LYS A 154 22.82 -8.40 13.14
N GLU A 155 23.62 -9.26 12.54
CA GLU A 155 24.83 -9.88 13.10
C GLU A 155 26.14 -9.22 12.57
N THR A 156 26.26 -7.90 12.65
CA THR A 156 27.48 -7.14 12.27
C THR A 156 28.17 -6.51 13.48
N GLU A 157 29.49 -6.35 13.40
CA GLU A 157 30.25 -5.64 14.43
C GLU A 157 29.78 -4.18 14.52
N SER A 158 29.34 -3.77 15.70
CA SER A 158 28.79 -2.44 15.91
C SER A 158 29.06 -1.90 17.31
N THR A 159 29.09 -0.58 17.42
CA THR A 159 29.43 0.15 18.65
C THR A 159 28.30 1.11 19.01
N PRO A 160 27.85 1.15 20.29
CA PRO A 160 26.93 2.18 20.77
C PRO A 160 27.57 3.57 20.67
N LEU A 161 26.90 4.49 19.97
CA LEU A 161 27.46 5.79 19.62
C LEU A 161 27.06 6.84 20.66
N GLN A 162 27.96 7.10 21.61
CA GLN A 162 27.78 8.15 22.62
C GLN A 162 28.01 9.55 22.00
N PRO A 163 27.27 10.60 22.42
CA PRO A 163 26.26 10.64 23.50
C PRO A 163 24.83 10.23 23.08
N PHE A 164 24.63 9.77 21.85
CA PHE A 164 23.30 9.57 21.25
C PHE A 164 22.61 8.27 21.71
N ASP A 165 23.39 7.22 21.95
CA ASP A 165 22.90 5.95 22.48
C ASP A 165 22.50 6.04 23.95
N GLY A 166 21.37 5.42 24.28
CA GLY A 166 20.86 5.33 25.65
C GLY A 166 19.98 6.49 26.10
N GLN A 167 19.83 7.54 25.30
CA GLN A 167 18.95 8.69 25.55
C GLN A 167 17.51 8.23 25.82
N ALA A 168 16.84 8.83 26.80
CA ALA A 168 15.57 8.35 27.31
C ALA A 168 14.68 9.47 27.87
N GLY A 169 13.37 9.22 27.91
CA GLY A 169 12.39 10.16 28.43
C GLY A 169 11.00 9.55 28.54
N THR A 170 9.98 10.40 28.73
CA THR A 170 8.61 9.98 29.01
C THR A 170 7.61 10.82 28.22
N LEU A 171 6.56 10.16 27.71
CA LEU A 171 5.37 10.73 27.10
C LEU A 171 4.15 10.46 27.98
N ASN A 172 3.16 11.34 27.93
CA ASN A 172 1.87 11.16 28.60
C ASN A 172 0.75 11.28 27.56
N ILE A 173 0.27 10.14 27.08
CA ILE A 173 -0.67 10.05 25.98
C ILE A 173 -2.10 10.18 26.51
N VAL A 174 -2.85 11.17 26.02
CA VAL A 174 -4.27 11.38 26.36
C VAL A 174 -5.20 10.93 25.24
N GLU A 175 -6.52 10.95 25.47
CA GLU A 175 -7.48 10.51 24.45
C GLU A 175 -7.46 11.38 23.19
N SER A 176 -7.84 10.78 22.06
CA SER A 176 -8.00 11.49 20.79
C SER A 176 -9.27 12.35 20.83
N ASP A 177 -9.20 13.56 20.26
CA ASP A 177 -10.31 14.49 20.08
C ASP A 177 -10.81 14.57 18.62
N LYS A 178 -10.23 13.77 17.72
CA LYS A 178 -10.61 13.72 16.31
C LYS A 178 -11.91 12.92 16.15
N GLN A 179 -12.67 13.22 15.11
CA GLN A 179 -14.04 12.74 14.90
C GLN A 179 -14.34 12.58 13.39
N GLY A 180 -15.44 11.90 13.07
CA GLY A 180 -15.82 11.63 11.68
C GLY A 180 -14.77 10.77 10.99
N ARG A 181 -14.46 11.05 9.72
CA ARG A 181 -13.57 10.21 8.89
C ARG A 181 -12.07 10.27 9.22
N ASP A 182 -11.63 11.16 10.11
CA ASP A 182 -10.21 11.24 10.49
C ASP A 182 -9.80 9.92 11.15
N LEU A 183 -8.81 9.21 10.60
CA LEU A 183 -8.46 7.88 11.10
C LEU A 183 -8.03 7.90 12.57
N ARG A 184 -7.58 9.05 13.10
CA ARG A 184 -7.24 9.24 14.52
C ARG A 184 -8.46 9.16 15.46
N ALA A 185 -9.69 9.13 14.93
CA ALA A 185 -10.91 8.80 15.67
C ALA A 185 -11.13 7.29 15.81
N HIS A 186 -10.67 6.49 14.84
CA HIS A 186 -10.92 5.05 14.73
C HIS A 186 -9.73 4.18 15.16
N GLY A 187 -8.51 4.71 15.03
CA GLY A 187 -7.25 4.04 15.31
C GLY A 187 -6.65 3.29 14.14
N ARG A 188 -5.68 2.42 14.41
CA ARG A 188 -4.99 1.65 13.37
C ARG A 188 -5.93 0.65 12.71
N LEU A 189 -5.81 0.47 11.40
CA LEU A 189 -6.55 -0.52 10.63
C LEU A 189 -5.77 -1.85 10.58
N GLU A 190 -6.26 -2.87 11.29
CA GLU A 190 -5.52 -4.11 11.57
C GLU A 190 -5.99 -5.32 10.75
N TYR A 191 -5.06 -6.22 10.41
CA TYR A 191 -5.39 -7.57 9.93
C TYR A 191 -5.74 -8.50 11.10
N VAL A 192 -7.02 -8.57 11.42
CA VAL A 192 -7.55 -9.37 12.54
C VAL A 192 -7.73 -10.87 12.23
N GLY A 193 -6.91 -11.44 11.34
CA GLY A 193 -6.98 -12.86 10.95
C GLY A 193 -8.23 -13.25 10.15
N LYS A 194 -8.89 -12.27 9.52
CA LYS A 194 -10.16 -12.43 8.76
C LYS A 194 -10.05 -11.77 7.39
N ARG A 195 -11.07 -11.98 6.54
CA ARG A 195 -11.19 -11.42 5.18
C ARG A 195 -11.24 -9.89 5.08
N TYR A 196 -11.46 -9.21 6.20
CA TYR A 196 -11.63 -7.77 6.28
C TYR A 196 -10.73 -7.21 7.36
N LEU A 197 -10.13 -6.06 7.07
CA LEU A 197 -9.42 -5.27 8.06
C LEU A 197 -10.42 -4.65 9.05
N ARG A 198 -9.96 -4.33 10.25
CA ARG A 198 -10.80 -3.75 11.30
C ARG A 198 -10.04 -2.67 12.07
N PHE A 199 -10.69 -1.55 12.36
CA PHE A 199 -10.11 -0.49 13.18
C PHE A 199 -9.91 -0.95 14.63
N ALA A 200 -8.76 -0.61 15.21
CA ALA A 200 -8.33 -1.05 16.53
C ALA A 200 -9.05 -0.33 17.68
N GLY A 201 -9.41 0.94 17.48
CA GLY A 201 -10.12 1.78 18.46
C GLY A 201 -11.64 1.65 18.37
N SER A 202 -12.23 1.89 17.19
CA SER A 202 -13.69 1.82 17.00
C SER A 202 -14.21 0.38 16.89
N GLY A 203 -13.38 -0.58 16.48
CA GLY A 203 -13.80 -1.96 16.24
C GLY A 203 -14.58 -2.18 14.93
N GLU A 204 -14.75 -1.14 14.11
CA GLU A 204 -15.46 -1.19 12.83
C GLU A 204 -14.66 -1.96 11.77
N TYR A 205 -15.34 -2.74 10.93
CA TYR A 205 -14.73 -3.39 9.77
C TYR A 205 -14.69 -2.45 8.58
N PHE A 206 -13.66 -2.60 7.73
CA PHE A 206 -13.37 -1.69 6.63
C PHE A 206 -13.64 -2.31 5.25
N LEU A 207 -14.20 -1.49 4.36
CA LEU A 207 -14.27 -1.69 2.91
C LEU A 207 -13.60 -0.50 2.23
N LYS A 208 -12.82 -0.72 1.17
CA LYS A 208 -12.20 0.37 0.39
C LYS A 208 -12.93 0.68 -0.92
N ALA A 209 -12.97 1.96 -1.27
CA ALA A 209 -13.30 2.45 -2.60
C ALA A 209 -12.42 3.67 -2.90
N GLY A 210 -11.65 3.63 -3.99
CA GLY A 210 -10.59 4.60 -4.23
C GLY A 210 -10.01 4.63 -5.65
N ALA A 211 -8.97 5.43 -5.83
CA ALA A 211 -8.25 5.56 -7.09
C ALA A 211 -6.97 4.73 -7.07
N ASP A 212 -6.84 3.76 -7.98
CA ASP A 212 -5.57 3.05 -8.19
C ASP A 212 -4.65 3.83 -9.14
N ALA A 213 -5.27 4.64 -10.01
CA ALA A 213 -4.60 5.48 -10.98
C ALA A 213 -4.60 6.97 -10.56
N PRO A 214 -3.53 7.73 -10.86
CA PRO A 214 -2.33 7.31 -11.58
C PRO A 214 -1.28 6.61 -10.68
N GLU A 215 -0.69 5.52 -11.15
CA GLU A 215 0.48 4.88 -10.50
C GLU A 215 1.61 5.89 -10.20
N THR A 216 1.79 6.84 -11.11
CA THR A 216 2.75 7.94 -11.09
C THR A 216 2.36 9.11 -10.16
N LEU A 217 1.41 8.94 -9.22
CA LEU A 217 0.90 10.02 -8.35
C LEU A 217 2.02 10.81 -7.63
N LEU A 218 3.09 10.13 -7.22
CA LEU A 218 4.25 10.73 -6.55
C LEU A 218 5.26 11.40 -7.49
N ALA A 219 5.11 11.29 -8.81
CA ALA A 219 5.92 12.00 -9.80
C ALA A 219 5.47 13.46 -9.92
N TYR A 220 5.51 14.20 -8.81
CA TYR A 220 4.86 15.50 -8.64
C TYR A 220 5.88 16.65 -8.61
N LYS A 221 5.67 17.67 -9.45
CA LYS A 221 6.66 18.72 -9.73
C LYS A 221 7.00 19.65 -8.55
N ASP A 222 6.15 19.69 -7.52
CA ASP A 222 6.40 20.52 -6.33
C ASP A 222 7.20 19.74 -5.26
N PHE A 223 7.49 18.44 -5.47
CA PHE A 223 8.48 17.70 -4.67
C PHE A 223 9.90 18.04 -5.13
N ASP A 224 10.81 18.15 -4.16
CA ASP A 224 12.21 18.45 -4.45
C ASP A 224 12.93 17.27 -5.11
N ASN A 225 13.96 17.61 -5.91
CA ASN A 225 14.84 16.66 -6.61
C ASN A 225 14.09 15.49 -7.30
N THR A 226 12.94 15.81 -7.89
CA THR A 226 12.05 14.87 -8.58
C THR A 226 12.06 15.19 -10.07
N HIS A 227 12.31 14.19 -10.92
CA HIS A 227 12.39 14.33 -12.37
C HIS A 227 11.95 13.06 -13.09
N ALA A 228 11.48 13.19 -14.33
CA ALA A 228 11.06 12.06 -15.15
C ALA A 228 12.14 11.72 -16.18
N GLY A 229 12.62 10.47 -16.18
CA GLY A 229 13.61 9.96 -17.15
C GLY A 229 13.10 10.03 -18.59
N ASN A 230 11.77 9.88 -18.78
CA ASN A 230 11.11 10.19 -20.05
C ASN A 230 9.88 11.10 -19.88
N ALA A 231 10.13 12.39 -19.62
CA ALA A 231 9.10 13.43 -19.51
C ALA A 231 8.19 13.61 -20.77
N LYS A 232 8.47 12.96 -21.90
CA LYS A 232 7.56 12.92 -23.07
C LYS A 232 6.52 11.80 -22.99
N LYS A 233 6.81 10.74 -22.23
CA LYS A 233 5.91 9.62 -21.94
C LYS A 233 5.12 9.89 -20.66
N ALA A 234 5.82 10.29 -19.60
CA ALA A 234 5.31 10.41 -18.25
C ALA A 234 5.85 11.70 -17.58
N PRO A 235 5.30 12.88 -17.94
CA PRO A 235 5.72 14.16 -17.35
C PRO A 235 5.41 14.23 -15.85
N LEU A 236 6.13 15.09 -15.12
CA LEU A 236 5.79 15.36 -13.73
C LEU A 236 4.44 16.06 -13.62
N LYS A 237 3.61 15.59 -12.69
CA LYS A 237 2.27 16.09 -12.42
C LYS A 237 2.29 17.48 -11.79
N SER A 238 1.23 18.23 -12.04
CA SER A 238 0.98 19.55 -11.45
C SER A 238 -0.22 19.58 -10.50
N TRP A 239 -1.12 18.60 -10.62
CA TRP A 239 -2.44 18.52 -10.01
C TRP A 239 -3.20 19.86 -10.06
N ALA A 240 -2.99 20.62 -11.15
CA ALA A 240 -3.53 21.97 -11.31
C ALA A 240 -5.07 22.06 -11.25
N PRO A 241 -5.85 21.10 -11.81
CA PRO A 241 -7.31 21.08 -11.66
C PRO A 241 -7.81 21.05 -10.21
N HIS A 242 -6.97 20.52 -9.30
CA HIS A 242 -7.26 20.33 -7.89
C HIS A 242 -6.73 21.44 -6.96
N ARG A 243 -5.99 22.44 -7.48
CA ARG A 243 -5.52 23.58 -6.66
C ARG A 243 -6.65 24.42 -6.03
N LYS A 244 -7.89 24.26 -6.51
CA LYS A 244 -9.12 24.86 -5.96
C LYS A 244 -9.73 24.08 -4.79
N ASP A 245 -9.28 22.84 -4.58
CA ASP A 245 -9.78 21.91 -3.56
C ASP A 245 -8.95 21.98 -2.27
N TRP A 246 -7.75 22.55 -2.32
CA TRP A 246 -6.96 22.97 -1.16
C TRP A 246 -7.66 24.11 -0.42
N GLN A 247 -7.83 23.98 0.90
CA GLN A 247 -8.51 24.94 1.76
C GLN A 247 -7.53 25.65 2.71
N PRO A 248 -7.87 26.85 3.22
CA PRO A 248 -7.07 27.51 4.25
C PRO A 248 -6.94 26.65 5.51
N GLY A 249 -5.72 26.23 5.83
CA GLY A 249 -5.42 25.34 6.96
C GLY A 249 -4.94 23.94 6.54
N ASP A 250 -5.14 23.55 5.27
CA ASP A 250 -4.50 22.35 4.71
C ASP A 250 -2.99 22.55 4.58
N PRO A 251 -2.19 21.47 4.68
CA PRO A 251 -0.74 21.55 4.67
C PRO A 251 -0.18 22.03 3.33
N THR A 252 1.04 22.55 3.42
CA THR A 252 1.94 22.92 2.32
C THR A 252 3.37 22.80 2.81
N TRP A 253 4.35 22.84 1.90
CA TRP A 253 5.77 22.94 2.24
C TRP A 253 6.45 24.09 1.50
N GLY A 254 7.58 24.58 2.02
CA GLY A 254 8.32 25.74 1.50
C GLY A 254 7.42 26.95 1.24
N ASP A 255 7.61 27.62 0.11
CA ASP A 255 6.80 28.77 -0.35
C ASP A 255 5.38 28.37 -0.85
N GLY A 256 4.66 27.54 -0.10
CA GLY A 256 3.31 27.11 -0.44
C GLY A 256 3.23 26.06 -1.57
N LYS A 257 4.31 25.26 -1.76
CA LYS A 257 4.32 24.03 -2.57
C LYS A 257 3.27 23.04 -2.03
N GLY A 258 2.82 22.11 -2.88
CA GLY A 258 2.00 20.98 -2.45
C GLY A 258 0.50 21.09 -2.73
N LYS A 259 -0.02 22.31 -2.93
CA LYS A 259 -1.47 22.60 -3.01
C LYS A 259 -2.24 21.84 -4.11
N GLY A 260 -1.57 21.39 -5.17
CA GLY A 260 -2.20 20.56 -6.20
C GLY A 260 -2.54 19.18 -5.64
N LEU A 261 -1.53 18.45 -5.17
CA LEU A 261 -1.69 17.08 -4.67
C LEU A 261 -2.52 17.01 -3.38
N ILE A 262 -2.29 17.94 -2.44
CA ILE A 262 -3.11 18.04 -1.22
C ILE A 262 -4.58 18.34 -1.55
N GLY A 263 -4.84 19.18 -2.57
CA GLY A 263 -6.17 19.40 -3.11
C GLY A 263 -6.77 18.16 -3.79
N ALA A 264 -5.96 17.34 -4.47
CA ALA A 264 -6.44 16.11 -5.10
C ALA A 264 -6.91 15.09 -4.05
N VAL A 265 -6.14 14.92 -2.97
CA VAL A 265 -6.53 14.08 -1.82
C VAL A 265 -7.81 14.61 -1.15
N ASN A 266 -7.92 15.94 -0.96
CA ASN A 266 -9.16 16.57 -0.47
C ASN A 266 -10.38 16.26 -1.35
N TYR A 267 -10.22 16.35 -2.67
CA TYR A 267 -11.31 16.09 -3.61
C TYR A 267 -11.76 14.63 -3.56
N LEU A 268 -10.82 13.67 -3.66
CA LEU A 268 -11.15 12.25 -3.67
C LEU A 268 -11.79 11.82 -2.33
N SER A 269 -11.22 12.27 -1.22
CA SER A 269 -11.84 12.16 0.12
C SER A 269 -13.24 12.77 0.14
N GLY A 270 -13.37 14.03 -0.31
CA GLY A 270 -14.61 14.81 -0.27
C GLY A 270 -15.76 14.22 -1.11
N LYS A 271 -15.45 13.47 -2.17
CA LYS A 271 -16.43 12.68 -2.94
C LYS A 271 -16.94 11.42 -2.20
N GLY A 272 -16.26 11.02 -1.12
CA GLY A 272 -16.61 9.88 -0.27
C GLY A 272 -15.71 8.65 -0.43
N CYS A 273 -14.79 8.65 -1.39
CA CYS A 273 -13.76 7.61 -1.49
C CYS A 273 -12.84 7.63 -0.27
N ASN A 274 -12.25 6.49 0.06
CA ASN A 274 -11.48 6.27 1.29
C ASN A 274 -10.15 5.51 1.05
N ALA A 275 -9.66 5.44 -0.18
CA ALA A 275 -8.36 4.85 -0.53
C ALA A 275 -7.71 5.55 -1.74
N PHE A 276 -6.39 5.51 -1.81
CA PHE A 276 -5.64 5.75 -3.05
C PHE A 276 -4.31 4.98 -3.08
N SER A 277 -3.90 4.57 -4.29
CA SER A 277 -2.62 3.90 -4.55
C SER A 277 -1.58 4.82 -5.19
N PHE A 278 -0.33 4.38 -5.13
CA PHE A 278 0.83 5.01 -5.75
C PHE A 278 2.00 4.01 -5.80
N LEU A 279 2.83 4.09 -6.84
CA LEU A 279 4.16 3.48 -6.84
C LEU A 279 5.12 4.33 -6.01
N THR A 280 5.90 3.72 -5.12
CA THR A 280 7.05 4.39 -4.46
C THR A 280 8.39 4.17 -5.17
N TYR A 281 8.45 3.25 -6.14
CA TYR A 281 9.60 3.06 -7.03
C TYR A 281 9.18 2.56 -8.41
N ASN A 282 9.37 3.38 -9.45
CA ASN A 282 9.06 3.03 -10.86
C ASN A 282 10.21 3.37 -11.83
N ALA A 283 11.45 3.36 -11.35
CA ALA A 283 12.61 3.57 -12.22
C ALA A 283 12.76 2.39 -13.20
N GLY A 284 12.81 2.69 -14.50
CA GLY A 284 13.03 1.71 -15.57
C GLY A 284 11.77 1.22 -16.27
N GLY A 285 10.60 1.29 -15.64
CA GLY A 285 9.33 0.86 -16.22
C GLY A 285 8.46 1.97 -16.78
N ASP A 286 7.18 1.98 -16.40
CA ASP A 286 6.17 2.60 -17.25
C ASP A 286 6.08 4.12 -17.05
N GLY A 287 6.25 4.59 -15.81
CA GLY A 287 6.46 6.00 -15.50
C GLY A 287 7.93 6.49 -15.58
N ASP A 288 8.91 5.72 -15.08
CA ASP A 288 10.33 6.12 -14.99
C ASP A 288 10.54 7.52 -14.35
N ASN A 289 9.81 7.79 -13.25
CA ASN A 289 9.68 9.14 -12.68
C ASN A 289 9.42 9.21 -11.16
N VAL A 290 9.47 8.09 -10.43
CA VAL A 290 9.34 7.98 -8.97
C VAL A 290 10.44 7.09 -8.39
N TRP A 291 11.17 7.63 -7.43
CA TRP A 291 12.10 6.90 -6.56
C TRP A 291 12.34 7.67 -5.26
N PRO A 292 12.65 6.99 -4.14
CA PRO A 292 12.94 7.65 -2.87
C PRO A 292 14.38 8.21 -2.80
N PHE A 293 15.21 7.88 -3.79
CA PHE A 293 16.65 8.13 -3.78
C PHE A 293 17.03 9.58 -4.11
N VAL A 294 18.27 9.94 -3.76
CA VAL A 294 18.92 11.22 -4.13
C VAL A 294 19.21 11.31 -5.64
N GLN A 295 19.38 10.18 -6.32
CA GLN A 295 19.35 10.06 -7.78
C GLN A 295 18.87 8.65 -8.17
N ARG A 296 18.34 8.50 -9.38
CA ARG A 296 17.70 7.28 -9.89
C ARG A 296 18.54 6.00 -9.72
N GLU A 297 19.86 6.10 -9.87
CA GLU A 297 20.80 4.98 -9.77
C GLU A 297 21.41 4.75 -8.36
N ASP A 298 21.10 5.58 -7.36
CA ASP A 298 21.77 5.58 -6.05
C ASP A 298 20.91 4.97 -4.93
N LYS A 299 20.78 3.65 -4.98
CA LYS A 299 19.86 2.85 -4.14
C LYS A 299 20.23 2.80 -2.66
N LEU A 300 21.38 3.38 -2.30
CA LEU A 300 21.92 3.42 -0.93
C LEU A 300 21.86 4.83 -0.30
N HIS A 301 21.30 5.81 -1.00
CA HIS A 301 21.19 7.20 -0.55
C HIS A 301 19.78 7.74 -0.80
N TYR A 302 19.09 8.14 0.27
CA TYR A 302 17.67 8.51 0.28
C TYR A 302 17.51 10.02 0.40
N ASP A 303 16.55 10.60 -0.29
CA ASP A 303 16.37 12.05 -0.34
C ASP A 303 15.58 12.54 0.87
N CYS A 304 16.22 13.32 1.75
CA CYS A 304 15.60 13.79 2.98
C CYS A 304 14.41 14.73 2.70
N SER A 305 14.58 15.63 1.73
CA SER A 305 13.58 16.65 1.40
C SER A 305 12.33 16.08 0.74
N LYS A 306 12.51 15.27 -0.31
CA LYS A 306 11.46 14.57 -1.07
C LYS A 306 10.63 13.67 -0.15
N LEU A 307 11.28 12.91 0.73
CA LEU A 307 10.59 11.91 1.56
C LEU A 307 9.83 12.52 2.74
N ASP A 308 10.34 13.60 3.36
CA ASP A 308 9.53 14.33 4.35
C ASP A 308 8.32 15.02 3.66
N GLN A 309 8.45 15.48 2.40
CA GLN A 309 7.31 16.02 1.62
C GLN A 309 6.28 14.96 1.25
N TRP A 310 6.71 13.73 0.91
CA TRP A 310 5.80 12.58 0.79
C TRP A 310 5.09 12.30 2.11
N GLY A 311 5.81 12.39 3.24
CA GLY A 311 5.27 12.26 4.59
C GLY A 311 4.11 13.22 4.89
N ILE A 312 4.20 14.47 4.43
CA ILE A 312 3.11 15.46 4.55
C ILE A 312 1.84 14.99 3.81
N VAL A 313 1.98 14.44 2.60
CA VAL A 313 0.84 13.96 1.80
C VAL A 313 0.21 12.70 2.44
N PHE A 314 1.03 11.79 2.97
CA PHE A 314 0.54 10.57 3.63
C PHE A 314 -0.12 10.86 4.98
N GLN A 315 0.45 11.76 5.80
CA GLN A 315 -0.20 12.24 7.02
C GLN A 315 -1.54 12.88 6.66
N HIS A 316 -1.59 13.76 5.65
CA HIS A 316 -2.84 14.38 5.19
C HIS A 316 -3.88 13.34 4.77
N GLY A 317 -3.46 12.28 4.07
CA GLY A 317 -4.30 11.12 3.76
C GLY A 317 -4.90 10.47 5.02
N THR A 318 -4.09 10.23 6.05
CA THR A 318 -4.56 9.77 7.38
C THR A 318 -5.59 10.73 7.98
N GLU A 319 -5.36 12.04 7.93
CA GLU A 319 -6.31 13.05 8.45
C GLU A 319 -7.57 13.22 7.57
N ARG A 320 -7.59 12.71 6.35
CA ARG A 320 -8.72 12.71 5.41
C ARG A 320 -9.43 11.34 5.31
N GLY A 321 -9.06 10.37 6.13
CA GLY A 321 -9.73 9.06 6.14
C GLY A 321 -9.35 8.16 4.97
N MET A 322 -8.13 8.31 4.44
CA MET A 322 -7.64 7.57 3.28
C MET A 322 -6.73 6.41 3.70
N TYR A 323 -7.04 5.23 3.18
CA TYR A 323 -6.15 4.09 3.12
C TYR A 323 -5.04 4.35 2.09
N LEU A 324 -3.78 4.17 2.49
CA LEU A 324 -2.61 4.40 1.66
C LEU A 324 -2.13 3.07 1.04
N HIS A 325 -2.30 2.89 -0.27
CA HIS A 325 -1.86 1.67 -0.94
C HIS A 325 -0.46 1.83 -1.53
N PHE A 326 0.57 1.46 -0.76
CA PHE A 326 1.97 1.49 -1.19
C PHE A 326 2.27 0.33 -2.16
N LYS A 327 2.18 0.57 -3.47
CA LYS A 327 2.80 -0.33 -4.47
C LYS A 327 4.31 -0.10 -4.41
N MET A 328 5.07 -1.06 -3.85
CA MET A 328 6.48 -0.83 -3.54
C MET A 328 7.42 -0.86 -4.75
N GLN A 329 7.01 -1.41 -5.90
CA GLN A 329 7.82 -1.57 -7.11
C GLN A 329 6.93 -2.02 -8.27
N GLU A 330 7.46 -2.05 -9.50
CA GLU A 330 6.76 -2.45 -10.73
C GLU A 330 7.44 -3.67 -11.39
N THR A 331 6.77 -4.35 -12.34
CA THR A 331 7.35 -5.50 -13.06
C THR A 331 8.75 -5.22 -13.64
N GLU A 332 8.95 -4.05 -14.24
CA GLU A 332 10.19 -3.66 -14.89
C GLU A 332 11.35 -3.41 -13.92
N ASN A 333 11.10 -3.32 -12.60
CA ASN A 333 12.13 -3.12 -11.59
C ASN A 333 12.04 -4.07 -10.37
N ASP A 334 11.19 -5.10 -10.40
CA ASP A 334 11.06 -6.03 -9.28
C ASP A 334 12.20 -7.06 -9.19
N ASP A 335 12.68 -7.61 -10.32
CA ASP A 335 13.86 -8.50 -10.35
C ASP A 335 14.78 -8.40 -11.61
N HIS A 336 15.23 -9.52 -12.18
CA HIS A 336 16.07 -9.61 -13.39
C HIS A 336 15.34 -10.36 -14.53
N LYS A 337 14.02 -10.16 -14.62
CA LYS A 337 13.21 -10.46 -15.80
C LYS A 337 12.92 -9.18 -16.58
N LYS A 338 12.69 -9.33 -17.88
CA LYS A 338 12.15 -8.28 -18.76
C LYS A 338 10.94 -8.88 -19.47
N GLY A 339 9.77 -8.67 -18.88
CA GLY A 339 8.55 -9.40 -19.20
C GLY A 339 8.76 -10.92 -19.12
N LYS A 340 8.40 -11.63 -20.19
CA LYS A 340 8.39 -13.11 -20.24
C LYS A 340 9.76 -13.75 -20.51
N GLY A 341 10.87 -13.01 -20.38
CA GLY A 341 12.25 -13.49 -20.53
C GLY A 341 13.16 -13.01 -19.40
N GLY A 342 14.28 -13.71 -19.18
CA GLY A 342 15.34 -13.24 -18.28
C GLY A 342 16.20 -12.16 -18.93
N GLY A 343 16.64 -11.17 -18.16
CA GLY A 343 17.52 -10.11 -18.65
C GLY A 343 17.93 -9.13 -17.55
N PHE A 344 19.17 -8.66 -17.59
CA PHE A 344 19.70 -7.74 -16.59
C PHE A 344 18.89 -6.43 -16.56
N VAL A 345 18.39 -6.08 -15.38
CA VAL A 345 17.67 -4.84 -15.07
C VAL A 345 18.58 -4.01 -14.16
N PRO A 346 19.28 -2.98 -14.68
CA PRO A 346 20.11 -2.11 -13.84
C PRO A 346 19.35 -1.47 -12.68
N GLU A 347 18.06 -1.20 -12.86
CA GLU A 347 17.18 -0.50 -11.92
C GLU A 347 16.72 -1.36 -10.73
N SER A 348 16.51 -2.67 -10.87
CA SER A 348 15.88 -3.44 -9.79
C SER A 348 16.71 -3.53 -8.51
N LEU A 349 16.08 -3.83 -7.37
CA LEU A 349 16.79 -3.95 -6.09
C LEU A 349 17.33 -5.38 -5.92
N ASP A 350 18.66 -5.51 -5.83
CA ASP A 350 19.41 -6.77 -5.64
C ASP A 350 19.01 -7.93 -6.57
N GLY A 351 18.65 -7.65 -7.83
CA GLY A 351 18.21 -8.66 -8.79
C GLY A 351 16.94 -9.41 -8.37
N GLY A 352 16.14 -8.83 -7.48
CA GLY A 352 14.97 -9.44 -6.85
C GLY A 352 15.22 -10.10 -5.50
N ASP A 353 16.47 -10.38 -5.13
CA ASP A 353 16.81 -11.00 -3.85
C ASP A 353 16.65 -10.01 -2.67
N LEU A 354 16.65 -10.53 -1.44
CA LEU A 354 16.68 -9.71 -0.22
C LEU A 354 18.14 -9.34 0.11
N GLY A 355 18.77 -8.55 -0.75
CA GLY A 355 20.10 -7.99 -0.52
C GLY A 355 20.05 -6.66 0.24
N ILE A 356 21.14 -5.90 0.15
CA ILE A 356 21.33 -4.66 0.90
C ILE A 356 20.35 -3.57 0.42
N GLN A 357 20.13 -3.46 -0.89
CA GLN A 357 19.29 -2.42 -1.50
C GLN A 357 17.83 -2.60 -1.08
N ARG A 358 17.32 -3.83 -1.15
CA ARG A 358 15.93 -4.19 -0.81
C ARG A 358 15.68 -4.16 0.70
N LYS A 359 16.62 -4.61 1.53
CA LYS A 359 16.54 -4.46 2.99
C LYS A 359 16.44 -2.98 3.37
N LEU A 360 17.30 -2.15 2.79
CA LEU A 360 17.33 -0.72 3.07
C LEU A 360 16.06 0.00 2.59
N TYR A 361 15.55 -0.37 1.42
CA TYR A 361 14.33 0.19 0.86
C TYR A 361 13.10 -0.12 1.72
N CYS A 362 12.95 -1.37 2.17
CA CYS A 362 11.91 -1.73 3.15
C CYS A 362 12.08 -0.93 4.45
N ARG A 363 13.32 -0.76 4.93
CA ARG A 363 13.63 -0.04 6.16
C ARG A 363 13.24 1.43 6.11
N GLU A 364 13.67 2.16 5.09
CA GLU A 364 13.40 3.60 5.02
C GLU A 364 11.91 3.89 4.80
N LEU A 365 11.20 3.11 3.99
CA LEU A 365 9.74 3.28 3.85
C LEU A 365 8.99 2.96 5.15
N ILE A 366 9.36 1.90 5.88
CA ILE A 366 8.71 1.55 7.16
C ILE A 366 9.03 2.59 8.24
N ALA A 367 10.28 3.01 8.38
CA ALA A 367 10.72 4.02 9.37
C ALA A 367 10.07 5.39 9.16
N ARG A 368 9.89 5.79 7.89
CA ARG A 368 9.28 7.07 7.54
C ARG A 368 7.75 7.01 7.59
N PHE A 369 7.13 5.95 7.07
CA PHE A 369 5.69 5.96 6.74
C PHE A 369 4.83 4.90 7.42
N GLY A 370 5.39 3.81 7.95
CA GLY A 370 4.63 2.70 8.57
C GLY A 370 3.79 3.09 9.80
N HIS A 371 4.04 4.28 10.36
CA HIS A 371 3.30 4.86 11.47
C HIS A 371 1.87 5.33 11.08
N ASN A 372 1.57 5.56 9.79
CA ASN A 372 0.25 5.96 9.29
C ASN A 372 -0.82 4.90 9.64
N LEU A 373 -2.08 5.31 9.81
CA LEU A 373 -3.09 4.46 10.47
C LEU A 373 -3.76 3.41 9.58
N ALA A 374 -3.88 3.63 8.27
CA ALA A 374 -4.42 2.65 7.33
C ALA A 374 -3.55 2.58 6.08
N LEU A 375 -2.86 1.44 5.91
CA LEU A 375 -2.01 1.18 4.75
C LEU A 375 -1.86 -0.32 4.49
N ASN A 376 -1.36 -0.66 3.30
CA ASN A 376 -0.64 -1.92 3.09
C ASN A 376 0.80 -1.68 2.65
N TRP A 377 1.58 -2.76 2.74
CA TRP A 377 2.76 -2.96 1.92
C TRP A 377 2.37 -3.91 0.78
N ASN A 378 2.23 -3.39 -0.44
CA ASN A 378 2.07 -4.22 -1.62
C ASN A 378 3.47 -4.50 -2.20
N LEU A 379 3.88 -5.77 -2.23
CA LEU A 379 5.22 -6.17 -2.63
C LEU A 379 5.60 -5.75 -4.04
N GLY A 380 4.63 -5.51 -4.93
CA GLY A 380 4.88 -4.98 -6.26
C GLY A 380 3.63 -5.04 -7.14
N GLU A 381 3.55 -4.07 -8.05
CA GLU A 381 2.72 -4.08 -9.25
C GLU A 381 3.21 -5.23 -10.19
N GLU A 382 2.27 -5.93 -10.86
CA GLU A 382 2.36 -7.16 -11.69
C GLU A 382 3.32 -8.30 -11.23
N ASN A 383 3.80 -8.22 -9.97
CA ASN A 383 5.02 -8.81 -9.42
C ASN A 383 5.46 -10.16 -10.00
N THR A 384 6.66 -10.16 -10.60
CA THR A 384 7.27 -11.30 -11.28
C THR A 384 8.28 -12.07 -10.42
N GLN A 385 8.74 -11.51 -9.30
CA GLN A 385 9.69 -12.12 -8.36
C GLN A 385 9.36 -13.58 -8.05
N THR A 386 10.39 -14.38 -7.79
CA THR A 386 10.18 -15.77 -7.37
C THR A 386 9.51 -15.86 -6.00
N THR A 387 8.76 -16.94 -5.76
CA THR A 387 8.15 -17.24 -4.45
C THR A 387 9.13 -17.18 -3.27
N ALA A 388 10.42 -17.47 -3.49
CA ALA A 388 11.45 -17.37 -2.45
C ALA A 388 11.77 -15.91 -2.13
N GLN A 389 11.93 -15.07 -3.15
CA GLN A 389 12.18 -13.63 -3.03
C GLN A 389 10.99 -12.89 -2.40
N GLN A 390 9.77 -13.20 -2.85
CA GLN A 390 8.52 -12.70 -2.27
C GLN A 390 8.44 -13.02 -0.78
N LYS A 391 8.73 -14.28 -0.36
CA LYS A 391 8.74 -14.66 1.06
C LYS A 391 9.82 -13.94 1.85
N ALA A 392 11.04 -13.85 1.34
CA ALA A 392 12.12 -13.12 2.01
C ALA A 392 11.75 -11.65 2.25
N MET A 393 11.17 -10.96 1.26
CA MET A 393 10.71 -9.57 1.41
C MET A 393 9.55 -9.45 2.41
N MET A 394 8.58 -10.37 2.40
CA MET A 394 7.50 -10.38 3.39
C MET A 394 7.97 -10.64 4.82
N ASP A 395 8.91 -11.59 5.01
CA ASP A 395 9.49 -11.88 6.32
C ASP A 395 10.30 -10.68 6.82
N ALA A 396 11.07 -10.01 5.94
CA ALA A 396 11.78 -8.78 6.28
C ALA A 396 10.86 -7.62 6.69
N ILE A 397 9.76 -7.40 5.96
CA ILE A 397 8.73 -6.41 6.32
C ILE A 397 8.07 -6.79 7.66
N SER A 398 7.75 -8.07 7.87
CA SER A 398 7.11 -8.57 9.10
C SER A 398 8.00 -8.48 10.34
N ASP A 399 9.32 -8.54 10.17
CA ASP A 399 10.32 -8.40 11.24
C ASP A 399 10.61 -6.92 11.60
N LEU A 400 10.20 -5.98 10.72
CA LEU A 400 10.66 -4.59 10.72
C LEU A 400 9.54 -3.58 10.95
N ASP A 401 8.31 -3.88 10.48
CA ASP A 401 7.12 -3.06 10.74
C ASP A 401 6.59 -3.36 12.16
N PRO A 402 6.78 -2.45 13.13
CA PRO A 402 6.38 -2.68 14.53
C PRO A 402 4.86 -2.60 14.72
N TYR A 403 4.11 -2.21 13.68
CA TYR A 403 2.66 -2.10 13.69
C TYR A 403 1.96 -3.25 12.96
N GLY A 404 2.69 -4.10 12.22
CA GLY A 404 2.15 -5.26 11.51
C GLY A 404 1.08 -4.92 10.48
N ASN A 405 1.32 -3.86 9.67
CA ASN A 405 0.35 -3.43 8.66
C ASN A 405 0.11 -4.52 7.58
N ASN A 406 -1.00 -4.41 6.86
CA ASN A 406 -1.45 -5.42 5.89
C ASN A 406 -0.40 -5.65 4.78
N ILE A 407 -0.01 -6.90 4.51
CA ILE A 407 0.91 -7.24 3.42
C ILE A 407 0.14 -7.91 2.28
N VAL A 408 0.22 -7.33 1.08
CA VAL A 408 -0.44 -7.82 -0.14
C VAL A 408 0.55 -7.94 -1.30
N ILE A 409 0.11 -8.47 -2.44
CA ILE A 409 0.87 -8.55 -3.69
C ILE A 409 -0.08 -8.34 -4.87
N HIS A 410 0.34 -7.62 -5.92
CA HIS A 410 -0.35 -7.53 -7.22
C HIS A 410 0.25 -8.57 -8.19
N THR A 411 -0.50 -8.97 -9.22
CA THR A 411 -0.11 -10.11 -10.08
C THR A 411 -0.71 -10.02 -11.47
N TYR A 412 0.09 -10.27 -12.51
CA TYR A 412 -0.37 -10.51 -13.88
C TYR A 412 -1.68 -11.32 -13.94
N PRO A 413 -2.64 -11.00 -14.83
CA PRO A 413 -3.97 -11.63 -14.82
C PRO A 413 -3.92 -13.15 -15.05
N ASN A 414 -2.91 -13.59 -15.83
CA ASN A 414 -2.67 -14.99 -16.15
C ASN A 414 -1.68 -15.70 -15.20
N GLU A 415 -1.19 -15.04 -14.14
CA GLU A 415 -0.21 -15.61 -13.21
C GLU A 415 -0.71 -15.70 -11.76
N GLN A 416 -1.95 -15.28 -11.47
CA GLN A 416 -2.55 -15.38 -10.13
C GLN A 416 -2.30 -16.74 -9.44
N ASP A 417 -2.57 -17.88 -10.09
CA ASP A 417 -2.35 -19.20 -9.46
C ASP A 417 -0.86 -19.56 -9.29
N LYS A 418 0.04 -19.03 -10.13
CA LYS A 418 1.50 -19.18 -10.00
C LYS A 418 2.03 -18.43 -8.78
N VAL A 419 1.53 -17.21 -8.54
CA VAL A 419 2.00 -16.35 -7.45
C VAL A 419 1.27 -16.64 -6.13
N TYR A 420 -0.06 -16.68 -6.11
CA TYR A 420 -0.82 -16.80 -4.86
C TYR A 420 -0.79 -18.21 -4.24
N ARG A 421 -0.87 -19.30 -5.04
CA ARG A 421 -0.99 -20.67 -4.48
C ARG A 421 0.18 -21.05 -3.55
N PRO A 422 1.45 -20.76 -3.87
CA PRO A 422 2.59 -21.05 -3.01
C PRO A 422 2.71 -20.16 -1.74
N LEU A 423 1.80 -19.20 -1.56
CA LEU A 423 1.79 -18.24 -0.44
C LEU A 423 0.64 -18.49 0.55
N LEU A 424 -0.34 -19.32 0.18
CA LEU A 424 -1.57 -19.58 0.94
C LEU A 424 -1.34 -20.16 2.35
N GLY A 425 -2.26 -19.85 3.27
CA GLY A 425 -2.28 -20.46 4.61
C GLY A 425 -1.05 -20.10 5.43
N LYS A 426 -0.40 -21.13 6.01
CA LYS A 426 0.85 -20.98 6.78
C LYS A 426 2.12 -20.94 5.92
N GLN A 427 2.01 -20.92 4.58
CA GLN A 427 3.17 -20.95 3.68
C GLN A 427 3.88 -19.59 3.56
N SER A 428 3.27 -18.49 4.00
CA SER A 428 3.87 -17.15 3.98
C SER A 428 3.23 -16.20 5.01
N LYS A 429 3.83 -15.01 5.16
CA LYS A 429 3.26 -13.92 5.96
C LYS A 429 2.10 -13.18 5.28
N LEU A 430 1.92 -13.30 3.96
CA LEU A 430 0.91 -12.59 3.15
C LEU A 430 -0.49 -12.60 3.79
N THR A 431 -1.09 -11.42 3.96
CA THR A 431 -2.40 -11.22 4.63
C THR A 431 -3.51 -10.81 3.68
N GLY A 432 -3.18 -10.38 2.46
CA GLY A 432 -4.15 -10.02 1.43
C GLY A 432 -3.68 -10.23 0.00
N ALA A 433 -4.57 -9.95 -0.95
CA ALA A 433 -4.32 -10.04 -2.39
C ALA A 433 -4.84 -8.77 -3.08
N SER A 434 -4.06 -8.24 -4.02
CA SER A 434 -4.42 -7.10 -4.86
C SER A 434 -4.72 -7.65 -6.25
N LEU A 435 -6.00 -7.78 -6.62
CA LEU A 435 -6.39 -8.51 -7.82
C LEU A 435 -6.42 -7.64 -9.07
N GLN A 436 -5.79 -8.18 -10.12
CA GLN A 436 -5.85 -7.74 -11.51
C GLN A 436 -6.70 -8.70 -12.35
N ASN A 437 -7.30 -8.25 -13.46
CA ASN A 437 -7.82 -9.16 -14.49
C ASN A 437 -7.61 -8.67 -15.94
N SER A 438 -8.29 -9.31 -16.91
CA SER A 438 -8.27 -8.93 -18.33
C SER A 438 -9.66 -8.62 -18.89
N ASN A 439 -10.69 -8.53 -18.04
CA ASN A 439 -12.03 -8.06 -18.36
C ASN A 439 -12.87 -7.87 -17.07
N LEU A 440 -13.69 -6.82 -17.05
CA LEU A 440 -14.58 -6.47 -15.92
C LEU A 440 -15.49 -7.62 -15.48
N GLN A 441 -15.98 -8.44 -16.42
CA GLN A 441 -16.89 -9.55 -16.10
C GLN A 441 -16.27 -10.62 -15.18
N SER A 442 -14.95 -10.78 -15.21
CA SER A 442 -14.24 -11.78 -14.40
C SER A 442 -13.95 -11.35 -12.95
N THR A 443 -14.19 -10.08 -12.61
CA THR A 443 -13.91 -9.48 -11.29
C THR A 443 -14.58 -10.26 -10.14
N HIS A 444 -15.87 -10.56 -10.27
CA HIS A 444 -16.65 -11.27 -9.25
C HIS A 444 -16.09 -12.68 -8.99
N ALA A 445 -16.01 -13.52 -10.02
CA ALA A 445 -15.53 -14.90 -9.91
C ALA A 445 -14.08 -15.01 -9.40
N GLN A 446 -13.18 -14.11 -9.82
CA GLN A 446 -11.79 -14.11 -9.34
C GLN A 446 -11.68 -13.64 -7.88
N THR A 447 -12.57 -12.75 -7.43
CA THR A 447 -12.66 -12.38 -6.00
C THR A 447 -13.04 -13.59 -5.14
N ILE A 448 -14.12 -14.30 -5.52
CA ILE A 448 -14.61 -15.50 -4.82
C ILE A 448 -13.52 -16.56 -4.72
N LYS A 449 -12.83 -16.84 -5.83
CA LYS A 449 -11.72 -17.80 -5.91
C LYS A 449 -10.67 -17.57 -4.82
N TRP A 450 -10.22 -16.33 -4.60
CA TRP A 450 -9.16 -16.03 -3.62
C TRP A 450 -9.68 -15.84 -2.20
N VAL A 451 -10.91 -15.35 -2.03
CA VAL A 451 -11.61 -15.34 -0.74
C VAL A 451 -11.79 -16.76 -0.20
N SER A 452 -12.25 -17.70 -1.04
CA SER A 452 -12.43 -19.11 -0.67
C SER A 452 -11.09 -19.83 -0.48
N ALA A 453 -10.15 -19.74 -1.44
CA ALA A 453 -8.88 -20.46 -1.36
C ALA A 453 -8.02 -20.07 -0.15
N SER A 454 -8.06 -18.80 0.29
CA SER A 454 -7.35 -18.34 1.50
C SER A 454 -8.02 -18.83 2.78
N ALA A 455 -9.36 -18.84 2.83
CA ALA A 455 -10.12 -19.40 3.95
C ALA A 455 -9.94 -20.92 4.08
N GLU A 456 -9.99 -21.66 2.96
CA GLU A 456 -9.73 -23.11 2.87
C GLU A 456 -8.31 -23.46 3.34
N ALA A 457 -7.31 -22.62 3.00
CA ALA A 457 -5.94 -22.77 3.47
C ALA A 457 -5.73 -22.41 4.96
N GLY A 458 -6.79 -22.04 5.68
CA GLY A 458 -6.76 -21.74 7.11
C GLY A 458 -6.16 -20.38 7.48
N LYS A 459 -6.05 -19.46 6.52
CA LYS A 459 -5.65 -18.06 6.75
C LYS A 459 -6.41 -17.14 5.78
N PRO A 460 -7.65 -16.74 6.11
CA PRO A 460 -8.47 -15.90 5.24
C PRO A 460 -7.76 -14.59 4.89
N TRP A 461 -7.72 -14.24 3.61
CA TRP A 461 -7.04 -13.05 3.11
C TRP A 461 -7.97 -11.86 2.93
N VAL A 462 -7.41 -10.67 3.06
CA VAL A 462 -8.01 -9.40 2.63
C VAL A 462 -7.85 -9.28 1.11
N VAL A 463 -8.88 -9.69 0.37
CA VAL A 463 -8.86 -9.74 -1.10
C VAL A 463 -9.55 -8.50 -1.65
N ALA A 464 -8.80 -7.63 -2.32
CA ALA A 464 -9.34 -6.44 -3.00
C ALA A 464 -9.17 -6.54 -4.52
N PHE A 465 -9.93 -5.73 -5.27
CA PHE A 465 -9.82 -5.65 -6.73
C PHE A 465 -9.38 -4.27 -7.17
N ASP A 466 -8.10 -4.15 -7.48
CA ASP A 466 -7.43 -2.85 -7.59
C ASP A 466 -7.15 -2.48 -9.06
N GLU A 467 -7.05 -3.48 -9.94
CA GLU A 467 -7.04 -3.29 -11.39
C GLU A 467 -8.06 -4.22 -12.07
N SER A 468 -9.32 -3.76 -12.14
CA SER A 468 -10.32 -4.39 -13.00
C SER A 468 -10.26 -3.86 -14.42
N GLY A 469 -10.37 -4.73 -15.42
CA GLY A 469 -10.44 -4.35 -16.83
C GLY A 469 -9.30 -4.97 -17.60
N SER A 470 -8.56 -4.18 -18.35
CA SER A 470 -7.32 -4.59 -19.03
C SER A 470 -6.40 -3.38 -19.13
N ALA A 471 -5.10 -3.57 -19.37
CA ALA A 471 -4.14 -2.49 -19.58
C ALA A 471 -4.60 -1.41 -20.58
N ALA A 472 -5.43 -1.75 -21.57
CA ALA A 472 -6.03 -0.78 -22.49
C ALA A 472 -7.18 0.04 -21.86
N HIS A 473 -8.02 -0.59 -21.04
CA HIS A 473 -9.32 -0.08 -20.57
C HIS A 473 -9.62 -0.60 -19.16
N GLY A 474 -9.52 0.29 -18.15
CA GLY A 474 -10.03 0.09 -16.79
C GLY A 474 -11.28 0.94 -16.53
N GLN A 475 -11.37 1.60 -15.37
CA GLN A 475 -12.40 2.62 -15.14
C GLN A 475 -12.29 3.74 -16.17
N CYS A 476 -13.26 3.81 -17.08
CA CYS A 476 -13.36 4.87 -18.08
C CYS A 476 -13.70 6.24 -17.44
N PRO A 477 -13.59 7.35 -18.19
CA PRO A 477 -14.15 8.62 -17.74
C PRO A 477 -15.68 8.54 -17.63
N ASP A 478 -16.30 9.42 -16.87
CA ASP A 478 -17.76 9.52 -16.88
C ASP A 478 -18.27 10.04 -18.23
N LEU A 479 -19.44 9.57 -18.65
CA LEU A 479 -20.16 10.11 -19.80
C LEU A 479 -20.26 11.65 -19.75
N GLY A 480 -19.83 12.29 -20.83
CA GLY A 480 -19.73 13.74 -20.98
C GLY A 480 -18.36 14.34 -20.66
N TYR A 481 -17.49 13.67 -19.90
CA TYR A 481 -16.17 14.24 -19.56
C TYR A 481 -15.31 14.45 -20.80
N ARG A 482 -15.04 15.72 -21.13
CA ARG A 482 -14.39 16.15 -22.39
C ARG A 482 -15.00 15.53 -23.66
N GLY A 483 -16.30 15.19 -23.62
CA GLY A 483 -17.02 14.56 -24.73
C GLY A 483 -16.95 13.03 -24.79
N PHE A 484 -16.46 12.35 -23.74
CA PHE A 484 -16.49 10.88 -23.67
C PHE A 484 -17.93 10.35 -23.73
N ASP A 485 -18.17 9.36 -24.58
CA ASP A 485 -19.49 8.80 -24.93
C ASP A 485 -19.53 7.26 -24.90
N GLY A 486 -18.48 6.63 -24.34
CA GLY A 486 -18.25 5.18 -24.39
C GLY A 486 -17.17 4.74 -25.39
N HIS A 487 -16.68 5.62 -26.28
CA HIS A 487 -15.54 5.32 -27.17
C HIS A 487 -14.18 5.66 -26.53
N ASP A 488 -13.18 4.80 -26.76
CA ASP A 488 -11.79 5.09 -26.41
C ASP A 488 -11.12 6.10 -27.38
N ARG A 489 -9.86 6.49 -27.11
CA ARG A 489 -9.11 7.45 -27.94
C ARG A 489 -8.85 7.01 -29.40
N THR A 490 -9.18 5.78 -29.76
CA THR A 490 -9.10 5.27 -31.14
C THR A 490 -10.45 5.33 -31.88
N GLY A 491 -11.52 5.77 -31.20
CA GLY A 491 -12.89 5.74 -31.73
C GLY A 491 -13.54 4.35 -31.62
N LYS A 492 -13.03 3.47 -30.75
CA LYS A 492 -13.59 2.14 -30.50
C LYS A 492 -14.57 2.19 -29.33
N MET A 493 -15.83 1.82 -29.56
CA MET A 493 -16.83 1.66 -28.51
C MET A 493 -16.39 0.55 -27.55
N VAL A 494 -16.41 0.84 -26.24
CA VAL A 494 -16.01 -0.10 -25.18
C VAL A 494 -17.07 -0.24 -24.10
N TYR A 495 -17.28 0.77 -23.26
CA TYR A 495 -18.28 0.82 -22.19
C TYR A 495 -18.25 2.16 -21.44
N ASP A 496 -19.26 2.37 -20.60
CA ASP A 496 -19.44 3.52 -19.70
C ASP A 496 -19.13 3.18 -18.24
N GLN A 497 -19.26 4.17 -17.35
CA GLN A 497 -19.05 3.99 -15.91
C GLN A 497 -20.14 3.11 -15.25
N ASN A 498 -21.33 2.99 -15.85
CA ASN A 498 -22.39 2.10 -15.35
C ASN A 498 -21.94 0.64 -15.38
N ARG A 499 -21.27 0.21 -16.45
CA ARG A 499 -20.71 -1.15 -16.53
C ARG A 499 -19.68 -1.43 -15.42
N VAL A 500 -18.83 -0.46 -15.10
CA VAL A 500 -17.80 -0.62 -14.05
C VAL A 500 -18.45 -0.69 -12.66
N ARG A 501 -19.45 0.14 -12.38
CA ARG A 501 -20.29 0.01 -11.16
C ARG A 501 -20.90 -1.40 -11.05
N LYS A 502 -21.54 -1.88 -12.12
CA LYS A 502 -22.24 -3.18 -12.16
C LYS A 502 -21.30 -4.37 -12.01
N GLN A 503 -20.17 -4.38 -12.74
CA GLN A 503 -19.32 -5.57 -12.91
C GLN A 503 -18.08 -5.58 -12.00
N THR A 504 -17.55 -4.41 -11.62
CA THR A 504 -16.41 -4.28 -10.71
C THR A 504 -16.84 -3.97 -9.29
N LEU A 505 -17.49 -2.83 -9.04
CA LEU A 505 -17.75 -2.37 -7.66
C LEU A 505 -18.68 -3.33 -6.90
N TRP A 506 -19.90 -3.52 -7.40
CA TRP A 506 -20.83 -4.51 -6.82
C TRP A 506 -20.36 -5.95 -7.06
N GLY A 507 -19.61 -6.21 -8.12
CA GLY A 507 -18.96 -7.51 -8.35
C GLY A 507 -18.06 -7.93 -7.19
N THR A 508 -17.08 -7.11 -6.82
CA THR A 508 -16.14 -7.42 -5.72
C THR A 508 -16.83 -7.46 -4.36
N LEU A 509 -17.75 -6.51 -4.10
CA LEU A 509 -18.45 -6.43 -2.82
C LEU A 509 -19.35 -7.66 -2.59
N MET A 510 -20.14 -8.07 -3.60
CA MET A 510 -21.03 -9.23 -3.50
C MET A 510 -20.29 -10.58 -3.55
N ALA A 511 -19.04 -10.59 -4.00
CA ALA A 511 -18.14 -11.74 -3.88
C ALA A 511 -17.57 -11.92 -2.46
N GLY A 512 -17.74 -10.94 -1.57
CA GLY A 512 -17.09 -10.93 -0.25
C GLY A 512 -15.63 -10.46 -0.27
N GLY A 513 -15.26 -9.65 -1.28
CA GLY A 513 -13.99 -8.92 -1.30
C GLY A 513 -14.02 -7.67 -0.42
N ALA A 514 -12.84 -7.14 -0.10
CA ALA A 514 -12.60 -6.00 0.78
C ALA A 514 -12.81 -4.62 0.11
N GLY A 515 -13.30 -4.60 -1.13
CA GLY A 515 -13.50 -3.38 -1.92
C GLY A 515 -12.56 -3.26 -3.12
N CYS A 516 -12.56 -2.09 -3.75
CA CYS A 516 -11.87 -1.84 -5.02
C CYS A 516 -11.06 -0.55 -5.03
N GLU A 517 -10.08 -0.49 -5.91
CA GLU A 517 -9.52 0.76 -6.41
C GLU A 517 -9.62 0.80 -7.94
N TYR A 518 -9.61 2.00 -8.53
CA TYR A 518 -9.87 2.19 -9.96
C TYR A 518 -8.61 2.57 -10.74
N TYR A 519 -8.08 1.60 -11.48
CA TYR A 519 -7.11 1.79 -12.56
C TYR A 519 -7.77 2.40 -13.80
N PHE A 520 -7.08 3.26 -14.54
CA PHE A 520 -7.68 4.03 -15.64
C PHE A 520 -7.38 3.51 -17.06
N GLY A 521 -6.35 2.68 -17.30
CA GLY A 521 -6.05 2.10 -18.61
C GLY A 521 -5.53 3.07 -19.69
N TYR A 522 -4.59 2.62 -20.51
CA TYR A 522 -3.82 3.49 -21.41
C TYR A 522 -4.63 4.16 -22.53
N GLN A 523 -5.82 3.68 -22.91
CA GLN A 523 -6.58 4.20 -24.06
C GLN A 523 -7.63 5.27 -23.71
N PHE A 524 -7.80 5.62 -22.43
CA PHE A 524 -8.72 6.69 -22.02
C PHE A 524 -8.01 8.04 -21.80
N ALA A 525 -8.80 9.11 -21.69
CA ALA A 525 -8.34 10.40 -21.21
C ALA A 525 -8.10 10.36 -19.70
N GLU A 526 -7.13 11.16 -19.21
CA GLU A 526 -6.64 11.06 -17.82
C GLU A 526 -6.31 9.60 -17.48
N ASN A 527 -5.39 8.98 -18.23
CA ASN A 527 -4.97 7.59 -18.02
C ASN A 527 -3.98 7.46 -16.86
N ASP A 528 -3.62 6.21 -16.55
CA ASP A 528 -2.79 5.86 -15.40
C ASP A 528 -1.40 6.52 -15.35
N ILE A 529 -0.82 6.87 -16.51
CA ILE A 529 0.43 7.62 -16.57
C ILE A 529 0.18 9.14 -16.47
N VAL A 530 -0.78 9.67 -17.23
CA VAL A 530 -0.91 11.13 -17.44
C VAL A 530 -2.06 11.81 -16.69
N CYS A 531 -2.77 11.12 -15.79
CA CYS A 531 -3.85 11.73 -15.01
C CYS A 531 -3.35 12.90 -14.15
N GLU A 532 -4.09 14.02 -14.27
CA GLU A 532 -3.97 15.29 -13.55
C GLU A 532 -5.34 15.75 -12.98
N ASP A 533 -6.46 15.21 -13.49
CA ASP A 533 -7.83 15.51 -13.02
C ASP A 533 -8.63 14.24 -12.68
N TRP A 534 -8.82 13.98 -11.38
CA TRP A 534 -9.71 12.94 -10.89
C TRP A 534 -11.20 13.26 -11.12
N ARG A 535 -11.57 14.50 -11.55
CA ARG A 535 -12.94 14.82 -12.01
C ARG A 535 -13.30 14.19 -13.35
N SER A 536 -12.36 13.52 -14.00
CA SER A 536 -12.68 12.59 -15.08
C SER A 536 -13.62 11.45 -14.63
N ARG A 537 -13.69 11.16 -13.33
CA ARG A 537 -14.46 10.07 -12.71
C ARG A 537 -15.38 10.56 -11.56
N ASP A 538 -15.80 11.83 -11.59
CA ASP A 538 -16.62 12.46 -10.54
C ASP A 538 -17.89 11.67 -10.15
N GLN A 539 -18.66 11.18 -11.13
CA GLN A 539 -19.85 10.34 -10.88
C GLN A 539 -19.47 8.92 -10.45
N SER A 540 -18.36 8.39 -10.97
CA SER A 540 -17.82 7.09 -10.55
C SER A 540 -17.41 7.10 -9.07
N TRP A 541 -16.93 8.22 -8.54
CA TRP A 541 -16.66 8.39 -7.11
C TRP A 541 -17.93 8.50 -6.26
N ASP A 542 -19.02 9.08 -6.78
CA ASP A 542 -20.33 9.00 -6.11
C ASP A 542 -20.83 7.56 -6.03
N ALA A 543 -20.66 6.75 -7.08
CA ALA A 543 -21.00 5.34 -7.04
C ALA A 543 -20.18 4.56 -5.99
N CYS A 544 -18.88 4.87 -5.87
CA CYS A 544 -18.01 4.35 -4.79
C CYS A 544 -18.56 4.70 -3.40
N ARG A 545 -18.88 5.98 -3.15
CA ARG A 545 -19.46 6.44 -1.89
C ARG A 545 -20.81 5.77 -1.61
N ILE A 546 -21.73 5.77 -2.57
CA ILE A 546 -23.07 5.15 -2.45
C ILE A 546 -22.96 3.67 -2.04
N ALA A 547 -21.96 2.94 -2.53
CA ALA A 547 -21.72 1.56 -2.12
C ALA A 547 -21.15 1.45 -0.69
N LEU A 548 -20.24 2.34 -0.27
CA LEU A 548 -19.73 2.36 1.11
C LEU A 548 -20.82 2.77 2.13
N ASP A 549 -21.51 3.87 1.87
CA ASP A 549 -22.63 4.39 2.66
C ASP A 549 -23.69 3.28 2.89
N PHE A 550 -24.02 2.51 1.85
CA PHE A 550 -24.97 1.39 1.95
C PHE A 550 -24.63 0.37 3.05
N PHE A 551 -23.37 -0.06 3.15
CA PHE A 551 -22.98 -1.06 4.14
C PHE A 551 -23.03 -0.52 5.57
N ALA A 552 -22.74 0.77 5.75
CA ALA A 552 -22.79 1.46 7.04
C ALA A 552 -24.23 1.77 7.46
N ASP A 553 -24.96 2.58 6.68
CA ASP A 553 -26.28 3.12 7.02
C ASP A 553 -27.31 2.00 7.25
N HIS A 554 -27.30 0.97 6.40
CA HIS A 554 -28.24 -0.16 6.50
C HIS A 554 -27.75 -1.29 7.43
N SER A 555 -26.71 -1.03 8.22
CA SER A 555 -26.15 -1.93 9.24
C SER A 555 -25.93 -3.35 8.72
N ILE A 556 -25.11 -3.47 7.67
CA ILE A 556 -24.88 -4.73 6.95
C ILE A 556 -23.63 -5.43 7.54
N PRO A 557 -23.77 -6.61 8.16
CA PRO A 557 -22.67 -7.33 8.81
C PRO A 557 -21.79 -8.09 7.80
N PHE A 558 -21.24 -7.39 6.80
CA PHE A 558 -20.52 -7.98 5.66
C PHE A 558 -19.37 -8.90 6.07
N TRP A 559 -18.74 -8.65 7.23
CA TRP A 559 -17.68 -9.49 7.78
C TRP A 559 -18.14 -10.92 8.14
N GLU A 560 -19.43 -11.12 8.45
CA GLU A 560 -20.04 -12.43 8.74
C GLU A 560 -20.57 -13.13 7.48
N MET A 561 -20.92 -12.35 6.45
CA MET A 561 -21.58 -12.80 5.23
C MET A 561 -20.64 -13.55 4.28
N LYS A 562 -21.20 -14.26 3.31
CA LYS A 562 -20.47 -15.02 2.28
C LYS A 562 -21.17 -14.87 0.93
N ASN A 563 -20.43 -15.05 -0.15
CA ASN A 563 -21.04 -15.30 -1.46
C ASN A 563 -21.93 -16.56 -1.39
N ALA A 564 -23.06 -16.53 -2.10
CA ALA A 564 -24.08 -17.58 -2.11
C ALA A 564 -24.87 -17.59 -3.45
N ASP A 565 -24.18 -17.40 -4.58
CA ASP A 565 -24.80 -17.24 -5.91
C ASP A 565 -25.63 -18.44 -6.37
N GLU A 566 -25.35 -19.62 -5.83
CA GLU A 566 -26.17 -20.82 -6.04
C GLU A 566 -27.65 -20.58 -5.67
N LEU A 567 -27.91 -19.75 -4.66
CA LEU A 567 -29.27 -19.42 -4.21
C LEU A 567 -30.05 -18.55 -5.20
N VAL A 568 -29.36 -17.83 -6.11
CA VAL A 568 -30.00 -17.11 -7.23
C VAL A 568 -29.83 -17.84 -8.56
N GLY A 569 -29.35 -19.09 -8.51
CA GLY A 569 -29.14 -19.94 -9.68
C GLY A 569 -27.96 -19.51 -10.55
N ASN A 570 -26.93 -18.87 -9.98
CA ASN A 570 -25.69 -18.50 -10.66
C ASN A 570 -24.44 -19.22 -10.08
N PRO A 571 -24.42 -20.57 -9.98
CA PRO A 571 -23.27 -21.33 -9.45
C PRO A 571 -22.04 -21.35 -10.39
N GLN A 572 -22.05 -20.53 -11.44
CA GLN A 572 -20.91 -20.26 -12.33
C GLN A 572 -20.28 -18.88 -12.04
N HIS A 573 -20.85 -18.10 -11.11
CA HIS A 573 -20.38 -16.75 -10.74
C HIS A 573 -20.30 -15.77 -11.91
N GLU A 574 -21.21 -15.92 -12.89
CA GLU A 574 -21.30 -15.04 -14.06
C GLU A 574 -21.74 -13.63 -13.68
N ALA A 575 -21.35 -12.62 -14.44
CA ALA A 575 -21.72 -11.22 -14.24
C ALA A 575 -23.20 -10.91 -14.63
N SER A 576 -24.15 -11.72 -14.15
CA SER A 576 -25.59 -11.64 -14.46
C SER A 576 -26.47 -11.29 -13.25
N ARG A 577 -26.10 -11.75 -12.05
CA ARG A 577 -26.74 -11.49 -10.74
C ARG A 577 -25.91 -12.12 -9.62
N PHE A 578 -25.83 -11.47 -8.47
CA PHE A 578 -24.96 -11.90 -7.36
C PHE A 578 -25.76 -12.04 -6.06
N CYS A 579 -25.38 -12.98 -5.20
CA CYS A 579 -25.96 -13.17 -3.87
C CYS A 579 -24.87 -13.14 -2.79
N PHE A 580 -25.06 -12.30 -1.78
CA PHE A 580 -24.19 -12.18 -0.62
C PHE A 580 -25.03 -12.31 0.65
N ALA A 581 -24.77 -13.32 1.47
CA ALA A 581 -25.70 -13.78 2.49
C ALA A 581 -25.04 -14.10 3.83
N LYS A 582 -25.76 -13.77 4.91
CA LYS A 582 -25.73 -14.48 6.19
C LYS A 582 -26.95 -15.41 6.19
N GLN A 583 -26.77 -16.61 5.63
CA GLN A 583 -27.85 -17.55 5.36
C GLN A 583 -28.73 -17.79 6.60
N GLY A 584 -30.06 -17.71 6.43
CA GLY A 584 -31.05 -17.81 7.51
C GLY A 584 -31.43 -16.49 8.21
N GLU A 585 -30.68 -15.40 7.99
CA GLU A 585 -30.87 -14.08 8.61
C GLU A 585 -30.98 -12.92 7.59
N LEU A 586 -30.03 -12.81 6.66
CA LEU A 586 -29.93 -11.69 5.72
C LEU A 586 -29.36 -12.15 4.37
N TYR A 587 -30.01 -11.77 3.28
CA TYR A 587 -29.56 -11.97 1.92
C TYR A 587 -29.57 -10.63 1.19
N LEU A 588 -28.48 -10.35 0.47
CA LEU A 588 -28.40 -9.27 -0.51
C LEU A 588 -28.36 -9.92 -1.89
N VAL A 589 -29.22 -9.47 -2.80
CA VAL A 589 -29.25 -9.94 -4.19
C VAL A 589 -29.05 -8.76 -5.12
N TYR A 590 -27.89 -8.68 -5.77
CA TYR A 590 -27.59 -7.65 -6.76
C TYR A 590 -28.01 -8.11 -8.15
N LEU A 591 -28.74 -7.25 -8.86
CA LEU A 591 -29.33 -7.49 -10.16
C LEU A 591 -28.77 -6.45 -11.15
N PRO A 592 -27.60 -6.71 -11.79
CA PRO A 592 -26.95 -5.79 -12.73
C PRO A 592 -27.87 -5.21 -13.81
N GLU A 593 -28.77 -6.01 -14.39
CA GLU A 593 -29.70 -5.57 -15.44
C GLU A 593 -31.16 -5.65 -14.97
N GLY A 594 -31.38 -5.50 -13.65
CA GLY A 594 -32.71 -5.51 -13.03
C GLY A 594 -33.50 -6.80 -13.29
N GLY A 595 -34.80 -6.63 -13.60
CA GLY A 595 -35.70 -7.73 -13.92
C GLY A 595 -36.25 -8.51 -12.72
N ASN A 596 -37.02 -9.56 -13.01
CA ASN A 596 -37.61 -10.45 -12.00
C ASN A 596 -36.74 -11.70 -11.82
N HIS A 597 -36.28 -11.96 -10.60
CA HIS A 597 -35.46 -13.13 -10.26
C HIS A 597 -36.02 -13.90 -9.05
N GLU A 598 -35.52 -15.11 -8.86
CA GLU A 598 -35.87 -15.99 -7.75
C GLU A 598 -34.69 -16.13 -6.78
N LEU A 599 -35.00 -16.27 -5.50
CA LEU A 599 -34.08 -16.59 -4.43
C LEU A 599 -34.49 -17.92 -3.80
N ASP A 600 -33.53 -18.81 -3.58
CA ASP A 600 -33.74 -20.08 -2.91
C ASP A 600 -33.66 -19.90 -1.39
N LEU A 601 -34.83 -19.94 -0.74
CA LEU A 601 -34.98 -19.93 0.70
C LEU A 601 -35.41 -21.32 1.23
N SER A 602 -35.18 -22.41 0.50
CA SER A 602 -35.63 -23.75 0.89
C SER A 602 -35.03 -24.23 2.22
N GLU A 603 -33.76 -23.91 2.48
CA GLU A 603 -33.07 -24.21 3.75
C GLU A 603 -33.29 -23.13 4.83
N ALA A 604 -34.06 -22.08 4.53
CA ALA A 604 -34.34 -20.97 5.45
C ALA A 604 -35.75 -21.08 6.05
N SER A 605 -35.95 -20.55 7.26
CA SER A 605 -37.23 -20.63 7.98
C SER A 605 -37.60 -19.30 8.64
N GLY A 606 -38.90 -19.04 8.76
CA GLY A 606 -39.47 -17.76 9.19
C GLY A 606 -39.93 -16.90 8.01
N GLU A 607 -40.43 -15.70 8.31
CA GLU A 607 -40.79 -14.68 7.33
C GLU A 607 -39.65 -13.66 7.19
N PHE A 608 -39.45 -13.14 5.98
CA PHE A 608 -38.43 -12.16 5.63
C PHE A 608 -39.10 -10.94 5.00
N ASP A 609 -38.70 -9.72 5.36
CA ASP A 609 -39.05 -8.51 4.63
C ASP A 609 -38.16 -8.34 3.40
N VAL A 610 -38.71 -7.67 2.37
CA VAL A 610 -38.05 -7.36 1.09
C VAL A 610 -38.03 -5.86 0.86
N GLN A 611 -36.84 -5.31 0.66
CA GLN A 611 -36.65 -3.91 0.30
C GLN A 611 -35.62 -3.78 -0.83
N TRP A 612 -35.60 -2.62 -1.48
CA TRP A 612 -34.84 -2.38 -2.72
C TRP A 612 -33.99 -1.11 -2.56
N PHE A 613 -32.68 -1.25 -2.70
CA PHE A 613 -31.71 -0.15 -2.68
C PHE A 613 -31.30 0.21 -4.11
N ASN A 614 -31.28 1.51 -4.42
CA ASN A 614 -30.93 2.04 -5.73
C ASN A 614 -29.41 2.34 -5.79
N PRO A 615 -28.59 1.50 -6.46
CA PRO A 615 -27.13 1.68 -6.55
C PRO A 615 -26.70 2.88 -7.40
N ARG A 616 -27.63 3.56 -8.11
CA ARG A 616 -27.35 4.77 -8.90
C ARG A 616 -27.42 6.05 -8.06
N THR A 617 -28.26 6.07 -7.03
CA THR A 617 -28.60 7.28 -6.26
C THR A 617 -28.32 7.17 -4.75
N GLY A 618 -28.31 5.94 -4.21
CA GLY A 618 -28.22 5.69 -2.78
C GLY A 618 -29.50 6.04 -2.01
N GLY A 619 -29.37 6.20 -0.69
CA GLY A 619 -30.45 6.57 0.23
C GLY A 619 -31.19 5.38 0.86
N ASP A 620 -32.46 5.61 1.20
CA ASP A 620 -33.31 4.69 1.95
C ASP A 620 -33.75 3.45 1.15
N LEU A 621 -33.99 2.34 1.87
CA LEU A 621 -34.48 1.09 1.28
C LEU A 621 -35.97 1.20 0.89
N SER A 622 -36.24 1.18 -0.41
CA SER A 622 -37.58 1.35 -0.98
C SER A 622 -38.39 0.04 -1.01
N THR A 623 -39.72 0.14 -1.09
CA THR A 623 -40.62 -1.02 -1.16
C THR A 623 -40.93 -1.40 -2.61
N GLY A 624 -40.60 -2.61 -3.03
CA GLY A 624 -40.96 -3.16 -4.35
C GLY A 624 -42.38 -3.73 -4.40
N SER A 625 -42.70 -4.48 -5.45
CA SER A 625 -44.03 -5.12 -5.57
C SER A 625 -44.25 -6.33 -4.66
N GLN A 626 -43.18 -6.88 -4.08
CA GLN A 626 -43.25 -7.80 -2.94
C GLN A 626 -42.73 -7.08 -1.68
N LYS A 627 -43.37 -7.37 -0.54
CA LYS A 627 -43.00 -6.79 0.77
C LYS A 627 -42.39 -7.81 1.72
N SER A 628 -42.84 -9.06 1.67
CA SER A 628 -42.28 -10.14 2.47
C SER A 628 -42.33 -11.48 1.74
N LEU A 629 -41.49 -12.41 2.18
CA LEU A 629 -41.30 -13.75 1.64
C LEU A 629 -41.31 -14.78 2.77
N GLN A 630 -41.82 -15.97 2.47
CA GLN A 630 -41.84 -17.10 3.40
C GLN A 630 -40.66 -18.03 3.08
N GLY A 631 -39.80 -18.31 4.07
CA GLY A 631 -38.78 -19.35 3.95
C GLY A 631 -39.37 -20.76 3.88
N GLY A 632 -38.65 -21.69 3.25
CA GLY A 632 -39.06 -23.08 3.01
C GLY A 632 -39.28 -23.43 1.54
N SER A 633 -39.05 -22.50 0.61
CA SER A 633 -39.02 -22.78 -0.84
C SER A 633 -38.20 -21.76 -1.62
N LYS A 634 -38.04 -21.99 -2.93
CA LYS A 634 -37.75 -20.92 -3.89
C LYS A 634 -38.88 -19.90 -3.93
N VAL A 635 -38.53 -18.62 -4.02
CA VAL A 635 -39.47 -17.49 -3.98
C VAL A 635 -39.06 -16.39 -4.96
N LYS A 636 -40.04 -15.63 -5.49
CA LYS A 636 -39.80 -14.51 -6.40
C LYS A 636 -39.58 -13.21 -5.63
N LEU A 637 -38.50 -12.50 -5.93
CA LEU A 637 -38.15 -11.24 -5.26
C LEU A 637 -39.13 -10.09 -5.59
N GLY A 638 -39.91 -10.22 -6.67
CA GLY A 638 -40.79 -9.19 -7.19
C GLY A 638 -40.06 -8.23 -8.14
N THR A 639 -40.70 -7.10 -8.42
CA THR A 639 -40.14 -6.00 -9.21
C THR A 639 -39.64 -4.87 -8.32
N ALA A 640 -38.61 -4.16 -8.82
CA ALA A 640 -38.19 -2.87 -8.34
C ALA A 640 -39.35 -1.84 -8.28
N PRO A 641 -39.24 -0.79 -7.44
CA PRO A 641 -40.25 0.28 -7.35
C PRO A 641 -40.28 1.19 -8.59
N GLU A 642 -39.13 1.41 -9.22
CA GLU A 642 -38.92 2.24 -10.42
C GLU A 642 -37.84 1.58 -11.29
N ASP A 643 -37.65 2.04 -12.53
CA ASP A 643 -36.65 1.58 -13.50
C ASP A 643 -36.33 0.06 -13.43
N PRO A 644 -37.31 -0.83 -13.67
CA PRO A 644 -37.18 -2.26 -13.41
C PRO A 644 -36.25 -3.02 -14.39
N GLN A 645 -35.52 -2.31 -15.25
CA GLN A 645 -34.51 -2.83 -16.18
C GLN A 645 -33.10 -2.27 -15.88
N GLU A 646 -32.97 -1.37 -14.91
CA GLU A 646 -31.68 -0.88 -14.42
C GLU A 646 -31.20 -1.67 -13.19
N ASP A 647 -29.99 -1.37 -12.70
CA ASP A 647 -29.40 -2.13 -11.61
C ASP A 647 -30.08 -1.93 -10.26
N TRP A 648 -30.28 -3.01 -9.49
CA TRP A 648 -30.89 -2.94 -8.16
C TRP A 648 -30.23 -3.90 -7.18
N LEU A 649 -30.20 -3.51 -5.90
CA LEU A 649 -29.83 -4.40 -4.81
C LEU A 649 -31.07 -4.71 -3.96
N VAL A 650 -31.50 -5.96 -3.95
CA VAL A 650 -32.61 -6.43 -3.12
C VAL A 650 -32.06 -6.85 -1.75
N VAL A 651 -32.60 -6.26 -0.69
CA VAL A 651 -32.32 -6.59 0.71
C VAL A 651 -33.45 -7.48 1.22
N VAL A 652 -33.14 -8.74 1.52
CA VAL A 652 -34.08 -9.72 2.09
C VAL A 652 -33.63 -10.06 3.51
N ARG A 653 -34.34 -9.53 4.52
CA ARG A 653 -33.93 -9.60 5.94
C ARG A 653 -35.01 -10.28 6.77
N LYS A 654 -34.62 -11.17 7.68
CA LYS A 654 -35.56 -11.88 8.57
C LYS A 654 -36.26 -10.90 9.53
N LYS A 655 -37.53 -11.20 9.84
CA LYS A 655 -38.31 -10.57 10.92
C LYS A 655 -37.97 -11.13 12.31
#